data_AF-A0A929X645-F1
#
_entry.id   AF-A0A929X645-F1
#
_cell.length_a   1.000
_cell.length_b   1.000
_cell.length_c   1.000
_cell.angle_alpha   90.00
_cell.angle_beta   90.00
_cell.angle_gamma   90.00
#
_symmetry.space_group_name_H-M   'P 1'
#
loop_
_entity.id
_entity.type
_entity.pdbx_description
1 polymer ?
#
loop_
_entity_poly.entity_id
_entity_poly.type
_entity_poly.pdbx_seq_one_letter_code
_entity_poly.pdbx_strand_id
1 'polypeptide(L)'
;MKKIKKIIIAIILISIIVLIKNITQAVDSSSSPLYLGLYELGNSKRTGAYTYRTSDGTYKPVFKIIKNESTSGIGSYDYNMPIYCLRNGIGFGSRINTRIVPYTQIYDMTKPNTIDYMALRNLSINDQNYNKLIWILNNVADINNETSLNGLFEQSGVSRAEFIGNKEQMTQDELRDILESIQQIAIWAYTNNPESIPNGIDLYVRKNNRNTSVKEKYYYNTNNTPIDRIFSYLINGANNAVNNGYTYQNINQGTINFNTDDAVSNLDGENYLVGPYRVDINGNAQLRLNAYNGNSLISNLRIVNANGNEVSGSSFSEKVNNIIGNDFYIVLPRTTSINSLRIVASGTSNRAVLRYWTSSPNTINNNQPVVVVKNELNQYYNEKTINIKNGTPEFDLAVREYISSVIDSRGISKKFESREPQITQENLRKLATKNAELSNGTTALKTHSKQPINVSSGDIITYTIRIYNEGQINGYAKEITDYIPAGLEFVSPDQSEINRRYGWQTTTSDNKTIKTEYGANQLIQKFNLQPKDKKYSLNYIDIQLQCRVTAITNSDDNFLRNIVEITKIADYNNNSISDRDSTPNNLSDQSKIGYNWGESERGKGYEDDDDVEVALLKGRYFDLALRKFIISVNNRELKDQNKYDREPVVDTKPIVEATSTTATYKHKKNPVTIAPGNIVTYVIRIYNEGNIDGYADEITEHLPPELEFVNNDFNAANGWVLDANDATQRTLKTTLLSAEKDKENIIKGFDNQTLNYKDIKLQLKVKNNVPPLKIITSISEISKSSNQSNIVDRDDRKNASIPSDDKLSEYRGNQANKTALDDRDYYYQGQEDDDDFEKVILQKFDLALKQFLTKVNNTDIKDRIPTVDSTNYGQLNQNGQEITTMTYKTVKDPIRVENQDTVKFTIRIYNEGTQDGYATLIRNEISESLEYLPESETNKKYGWFYVDEANQPVQDMSKVKYLATDYLSKNKEKNKDDNLIKYFNSKTMTTPEYKDVEIEFKVKEKVPQNRIIINKAEIAEDSDSSGNPVDDQDSTPSKWTEGEDDQDIEQLYEKYFDLALKLNIQNISIIKDGIETTNPVKLQNPKETLRIEKNKNELENTVYKIQYLITISNLGEIPGYATEIIDYVPTGLKFNPADNPKWKKIDGRIVNKELKNEIINPGESKTTTITLTWSEENENSKLMSNSAEIGQATNNSNTPDINSTPNNNNDKENDQDSADVIIIKKEKNTKAIIIITIIAILIVIIGTIIIKKFVIK
;
A
#
# COMPACT_ATOMS: atom_id res chain seq x y z
N MET A 1 -2.72 46.20 31.11
CA MET A 1 -2.10 46.18 32.47
C MET A 1 -2.53 45.00 33.35
N LYS A 2 -2.73 43.81 32.76
CA LYS A 2 -2.97 42.53 33.47
C LYS A 2 -1.68 41.69 33.59
N LYS A 3 -0.51 42.24 33.26
CA LYS A 3 0.78 41.52 33.21
C LYS A 3 1.81 41.90 34.28
N ILE A 4 1.57 42.90 35.17
CA ILE A 4 2.60 43.39 36.13
C ILE A 4 2.31 43.02 37.60
N LYS A 5 1.08 42.67 38.00
CA LYS A 5 0.80 42.21 39.38
C LYS A 5 1.03 40.71 39.62
N LYS A 6 1.03 39.88 38.57
CA LYS A 6 1.50 38.47 38.66
C LYS A 6 3.04 38.38 38.72
N ILE A 7 3.75 39.44 38.32
CA ILE A 7 5.21 39.54 38.37
C ILE A 7 5.73 39.75 39.80
N ILE A 8 4.92 40.24 40.76
CA ILE A 8 5.37 40.43 42.16
C ILE A 8 5.07 39.22 43.05
N ILE A 9 4.04 38.43 42.76
CA ILE A 9 3.74 37.21 43.52
C ILE A 9 4.54 36.00 42.97
N ALA A 10 4.97 36.05 41.70
CA ALA A 10 5.96 35.12 41.14
C ALA A 10 7.42 35.43 41.52
N ILE A 11 7.72 36.59 42.13
CA ILE A 11 9.03 36.84 42.77
C ILE A 11 9.21 35.94 44.01
N ILE A 12 8.10 35.42 44.56
CA ILE A 12 8.10 34.35 45.57
C ILE A 12 8.45 32.97 44.96
N LEU A 13 8.43 32.82 43.63
CA LEU A 13 8.83 31.58 42.94
C LEU A 13 10.23 31.63 42.29
N ILE A 14 10.87 32.81 42.15
CA ILE A 14 12.14 32.96 41.40
C ILE A 14 13.33 33.42 42.27
N SER A 15 13.12 33.91 43.48
CA SER A 15 14.22 34.40 44.32
C SER A 15 14.43 33.58 45.60
N ILE A 16 14.92 32.34 45.46
CA ILE A 16 15.53 31.50 46.53
C ILE A 16 14.84 30.11 46.73
N ILE A 17 14.44 29.49 45.61
CA ILE A 17 14.86 28.10 45.28
C ILE A 17 16.36 28.06 44.86
N VAL A 18 17.07 29.20 44.94
CA VAL A 18 18.52 29.33 45.00
C VAL A 18 19.05 28.79 46.34
N LEU A 19 19.08 27.48 46.46
CA LEU A 19 20.32 26.74 46.63
C LEU A 19 19.92 25.28 46.58
N ILE A 20 20.05 24.75 45.37
CA ILE A 20 20.47 23.39 45.04
C ILE A 20 20.37 22.44 46.23
N LYS A 21 19.56 21.39 46.06
CA LYS A 21 19.68 20.11 46.73
C LYS A 21 21.13 19.63 46.60
N ASN A 22 22.00 20.12 47.48
CA ASN A 22 23.41 19.82 47.47
C ASN A 22 23.69 18.90 48.65
N ILE A 23 24.10 17.69 48.27
CA ILE A 23 25.12 16.91 48.96
C ILE A 23 26.10 17.92 49.58
N THR A 24 25.98 18.14 50.89
CA THR A 24 26.85 19.09 51.58
C THR A 24 28.05 18.30 52.02
N GLN A 25 29.04 18.24 51.14
CA GLN A 25 30.42 18.40 51.59
C GLN A 25 30.61 19.90 51.94
N ALA A 26 31.68 20.24 52.66
CA ALA A 26 31.98 21.60 53.11
C ALA A 26 31.66 22.66 52.04
N VAL A 27 30.89 23.70 52.38
CA VAL A 27 30.85 24.90 51.52
C VAL A 27 32.08 25.72 51.87
N ASP A 28 33.05 25.80 50.95
CA ASP A 28 34.13 26.76 51.08
C ASP A 28 33.54 28.17 50.91
N SER A 29 33.44 28.89 52.02
CA SER A 29 32.97 30.27 52.06
C SER A 29 34.09 31.27 51.79
N SER A 30 35.17 30.85 51.11
CA SER A 30 36.33 31.70 50.79
C SER A 30 35.97 33.00 50.07
N SER A 31 34.83 33.06 49.38
CA SER A 31 34.28 34.29 48.78
C SER A 31 33.67 35.27 49.79
N SER A 32 33.36 34.85 51.02
CA SER A 32 32.83 35.67 52.12
C SER A 32 33.15 35.02 53.48
N PRO A 33 34.44 34.97 53.88
CA PRO A 33 34.84 34.29 55.11
C PRO A 33 34.37 35.02 56.35
N LEU A 34 34.19 34.28 57.44
CA LEU A 34 33.89 34.84 58.74
C LEU A 34 35.19 35.23 59.45
N TYR A 35 35.47 36.53 59.57
CA TYR A 35 36.67 37.03 60.23
C TYR A 35 36.48 37.09 61.74
N LEU A 36 37.13 36.19 62.48
CA LEU A 36 36.96 36.07 63.92
C LEU A 36 38.24 36.41 64.68
N GLY A 37 38.10 37.17 65.75
CA GLY A 37 39.19 37.52 66.65
C GLY A 37 38.72 37.57 68.10
N LEU A 38 39.67 37.85 68.99
CA LEU A 38 39.38 38.07 70.41
C LEU A 38 39.05 39.54 70.66
N TYR A 39 38.09 39.80 71.55
CA TYR A 39 37.77 41.16 71.98
C TYR A 39 39.01 41.84 72.62
N GLU A 40 39.28 43.09 72.21
CA GLU A 40 40.45 43.89 72.64
C GLU A 40 41.81 43.14 72.52
N LEU A 41 41.90 42.17 71.62
CA LEU A 41 43.11 41.36 71.38
C LEU A 41 43.63 40.60 72.63
N GLY A 42 42.80 40.39 73.66
CA GLY A 42 43.20 39.82 74.97
C GLY A 42 42.13 39.00 75.72
N ASN A 43 42.45 38.54 76.94
CA ASN A 43 41.63 37.61 77.76
C ASN A 43 40.35 38.23 78.37
N SER A 44 39.78 39.30 77.80
CA SER A 44 38.71 40.10 78.44
C SER A 44 37.34 39.97 77.78
N LYS A 45 36.29 40.08 78.60
CA LYS A 45 34.95 40.52 78.22
C LYS A 45 34.75 41.97 78.68
N ARG A 46 33.63 42.62 78.33
CA ARG A 46 33.36 44.03 78.70
C ARG A 46 33.44 44.26 80.21
N THR A 47 33.02 43.27 80.99
CA THR A 47 32.91 43.41 82.45
C THR A 47 34.12 42.89 83.23
N GLY A 48 35.05 42.20 82.56
CA GLY A 48 36.29 41.68 83.14
C GLY A 48 36.84 40.45 82.42
N ALA A 49 37.99 39.94 82.85
CA ALA A 49 38.58 38.72 82.32
C ALA A 49 38.07 37.50 83.10
N TYR A 50 37.18 36.72 82.49
CA TYR A 50 36.58 35.55 83.12
C TYR A 50 37.46 34.30 82.99
N THR A 51 37.50 33.49 84.03
CA THR A 51 38.25 32.24 84.08
C THR A 51 37.43 31.16 84.78
N TYR A 52 37.63 29.90 84.41
CA TYR A 52 37.08 28.75 85.13
C TYR A 52 38.19 27.87 85.70
N ARG A 53 37.86 27.11 86.74
CA ARG A 53 38.79 26.17 87.38
C ARG A 53 38.63 24.75 86.83
N THR A 54 39.74 24.10 86.53
CA THR A 54 39.82 22.68 86.14
C THR A 54 40.02 21.79 87.38
N SER A 55 39.93 20.47 87.20
CA SER A 55 40.02 19.49 88.30
C SER A 55 41.40 19.44 88.96
N ASP A 56 42.47 19.79 88.23
CA ASP A 56 43.83 19.97 88.74
C ASP A 56 44.04 21.33 89.47
N GLY A 57 42.98 22.15 89.55
CA GLY A 57 42.98 23.43 90.24
C GLY A 57 43.51 24.60 89.42
N THR A 58 43.88 24.41 88.15
CA THR A 58 44.37 25.50 87.27
C THR A 58 43.24 26.41 86.77
N TYR A 59 43.56 27.68 86.54
CA TYR A 59 42.61 28.67 86.01
C TYR A 59 42.77 28.79 84.50
N LYS A 60 41.69 28.58 83.76
CA LYS A 60 41.64 28.69 82.29
C LYS A 60 40.73 29.85 81.86
N PRO A 61 41.13 30.68 80.88
CA PRO A 61 40.34 31.82 80.45
C PRO A 61 39.07 31.43 79.67
N VAL A 62 38.02 32.23 79.83
CA VAL A 62 36.78 32.21 79.04
C VAL A 62 36.76 33.45 78.14
N PHE A 63 37.22 33.28 76.91
CA PHE A 63 37.37 34.38 75.96
C PHE A 63 36.06 34.86 75.36
N LYS A 64 35.96 36.16 75.05
CA LYS A 64 34.97 36.67 74.10
C LYS A 64 35.53 36.63 72.68
N ILE A 65 34.85 35.88 71.82
CA ILE A 65 35.10 35.87 70.38
C ILE A 65 34.16 36.89 69.74
N ILE A 66 34.72 37.73 68.86
CA ILE A 66 33.99 38.77 68.13
C ILE A 66 34.12 38.56 66.63
N LYS A 67 33.07 38.92 65.88
CA LYS A 67 33.12 39.00 64.42
C LYS A 67 33.64 40.37 64.01
N ASN A 68 34.65 40.38 63.14
CA ASN A 68 35.20 41.58 62.53
C ASN A 68 34.78 41.69 61.06
N GLU A 69 34.84 42.88 60.50
CA GLU A 69 34.55 43.11 59.08
C GLU A 69 35.66 42.57 58.15
N SER A 70 36.92 42.55 58.60
CA SER A 70 38.06 42.06 57.81
C SER A 70 39.25 41.60 58.69
N THR A 71 40.28 40.99 58.08
CA THR A 71 41.52 40.58 58.77
C THR A 71 42.41 41.75 59.21
N SER A 72 42.18 42.98 58.73
CA SER A 72 43.02 44.13 59.09
C SER A 72 42.74 44.67 60.49
N GLY A 73 41.56 44.36 61.06
CA GLY A 73 41.11 44.89 62.34
C GLY A 73 40.74 46.39 62.32
N ILE A 74 40.72 47.02 61.13
CA ILE A 74 40.27 48.40 60.95
C ILE A 74 38.79 48.33 60.51
N GLY A 75 37.86 48.63 61.42
CA GLY A 75 36.41 48.57 61.17
C GLY A 75 35.58 48.35 62.43
N SER A 76 34.25 48.24 62.27
CA SER A 76 33.35 47.88 63.38
C SER A 76 33.41 46.37 63.67
N TYR A 77 33.17 45.98 64.92
CA TYR A 77 33.06 44.57 65.31
C TYR A 77 31.69 44.28 65.91
N ASP A 78 31.18 43.07 65.67
CA ASP A 78 29.95 42.58 66.29
C ASP A 78 30.29 41.83 67.58
N TYR A 79 30.05 42.51 68.71
CA TYR A 79 30.19 41.93 70.05
C TYR A 79 29.05 40.97 70.39
N ASN A 80 27.89 41.15 69.76
CA ASN A 80 26.66 40.50 70.17
C ASN A 80 26.43 39.16 69.46
N MET A 81 27.20 38.87 68.41
CA MET A 81 27.13 37.59 67.72
C MET A 81 27.39 36.43 68.70
N PRO A 82 26.46 35.46 68.82
CA PRO A 82 26.56 34.31 69.73
C PRO A 82 27.54 33.26 69.17
N ILE A 83 28.83 33.48 69.43
CA ILE A 83 29.93 32.64 68.97
C ILE A 83 30.50 31.90 70.17
N TYR A 84 30.44 30.56 70.14
CA TYR A 84 31.01 29.71 71.17
C TYR A 84 32.24 28.97 70.65
N CYS A 85 33.27 28.94 71.47
CA CYS A 85 34.44 28.13 71.28
C CYS A 85 34.11 26.65 71.53
N LEU A 86 34.39 25.77 70.58
CA LEU A 86 34.14 24.35 70.77
C LEU A 86 35.25 23.64 71.53
N ARG A 87 36.47 24.19 71.68
CA ARG A 87 37.56 23.50 72.39
C ARG A 87 38.59 24.45 72.98
N ASN A 88 38.83 24.43 74.28
CA ASN A 88 39.82 25.32 74.89
C ASN A 88 41.27 24.98 74.45
N GLY A 89 42.14 26.00 74.37
CA GLY A 89 43.61 25.82 74.30
C GLY A 89 44.27 25.86 72.91
N ILE A 90 43.52 25.93 71.80
CA ILE A 90 44.11 25.90 70.44
C ILE A 90 44.48 27.30 69.92
N GLY A 91 43.84 28.36 70.42
CA GLY A 91 44.17 29.75 70.11
C GLY A 91 43.73 30.21 68.71
N PHE A 92 44.04 31.45 68.36
CA PHE A 92 43.82 32.07 67.04
C PHE A 92 45.18 32.27 66.34
N GLY A 93 45.91 31.17 66.09
CA GLY A 93 47.24 31.15 65.49
C GLY A 93 48.42 31.36 66.47
N SER A 94 49.63 30.94 66.03
CA SER A 94 50.88 30.89 66.83
C SER A 94 51.80 32.11 66.71
N ARG A 95 51.35 33.25 66.15
CA ARG A 95 52.18 34.47 66.01
C ARG A 95 51.58 35.66 66.76
N ILE A 96 52.46 36.40 67.40
CA ILE A 96 52.19 37.42 68.42
C ILE A 96 51.85 38.74 67.67
N ASN A 97 50.65 39.30 67.90
CA ASN A 97 50.22 40.70 67.62
C ASN A 97 49.25 41.09 66.47
N THR A 98 48.53 40.20 65.77
CA THR A 98 47.40 40.61 64.87
C THR A 98 46.28 39.55 64.72
N ARG A 99 45.56 39.23 65.81
CA ARG A 99 44.73 38.00 65.89
C ARG A 99 43.28 38.14 65.40
N ILE A 100 43.09 38.37 64.10
CA ILE A 100 41.83 38.11 63.39
C ILE A 100 42.09 37.05 62.32
N VAL A 101 41.37 35.94 62.39
CA VAL A 101 41.53 34.77 61.54
C VAL A 101 40.32 34.64 60.61
N PRO A 102 40.51 34.41 59.29
CA PRO A 102 39.42 34.09 58.39
C PRO A 102 38.99 32.62 58.57
N TYR A 103 37.72 32.40 58.85
CA TYR A 103 37.07 31.09 58.86
C TYR A 103 36.37 30.90 57.53
N THR A 104 36.89 29.98 56.73
CA THR A 104 36.46 29.76 55.34
C THR A 104 35.64 28.48 55.17
N GLN A 105 35.53 27.64 56.21
CA GLN A 105 34.83 26.37 56.12
C GLN A 105 33.67 26.36 57.11
N ILE A 106 32.47 26.06 56.63
CA ILE A 106 31.24 26.02 57.43
C ILE A 106 30.53 24.68 57.27
N TYR A 107 30.09 24.10 58.39
CA TYR A 107 29.33 22.87 58.44
C TYR A 107 28.08 23.00 59.31
N ASP A 108 27.07 22.19 59.04
CA ASP A 108 25.87 22.07 59.87
C ASP A 108 26.10 20.99 60.93
N MET A 109 26.13 21.38 62.21
CA MET A 109 26.39 20.43 63.30
C MET A 109 25.25 19.42 63.50
N THR A 110 24.04 19.69 62.98
CA THR A 110 22.96 18.70 62.99
C THR A 110 23.15 17.60 61.95
N LYS A 111 24.20 17.70 61.12
CA LYS A 111 24.58 16.73 60.09
C LYS A 111 26.05 16.32 60.23
N PRO A 112 26.48 15.67 61.32
CA PRO A 112 27.88 15.31 61.57
C PRO A 112 28.55 14.54 60.44
N ASN A 113 27.80 13.68 59.72
CA ASN A 113 28.31 12.92 58.57
C ASN A 113 28.76 13.81 57.40
N THR A 114 28.38 15.09 57.39
CA THR A 114 28.77 16.08 56.38
C THR A 114 29.99 16.90 56.77
N ILE A 115 30.46 16.77 58.02
CA ILE A 115 31.63 17.48 58.52
C ILE A 115 32.89 16.80 58.00
N ASP A 116 33.80 17.59 57.43
CA ASP A 116 35.09 17.08 56.96
C ASP A 116 35.84 16.32 58.07
N TYR A 117 36.49 15.23 57.70
CA TYR A 117 37.19 14.37 58.66
C TYR A 117 38.25 15.12 59.47
N MET A 118 39.02 16.03 58.87
CA MET A 118 40.01 16.83 59.63
C MET A 118 39.33 17.82 60.57
N ALA A 119 38.22 18.43 60.16
CA ALA A 119 37.43 19.32 61.01
C ALA A 119 36.77 18.58 62.19
N LEU A 120 36.16 17.42 61.94
CA LEU A 120 35.57 16.58 62.98
C LEU A 120 36.65 16.04 63.94
N ARG A 121 37.81 15.63 63.41
CA ARG A 121 38.97 15.19 64.21
C ARG A 121 39.53 16.31 65.09
N ASN A 122 39.52 17.57 64.63
CA ASN A 122 39.98 18.72 65.42
C ASN A 122 39.08 18.99 66.65
N LEU A 123 37.82 18.56 66.64
CA LEU A 123 36.95 18.58 67.82
C LEU A 123 37.30 17.48 68.83
N SER A 124 37.84 16.35 68.38
CA SER A 124 38.30 15.24 69.22
C SER A 124 37.23 14.74 70.22
N ILE A 125 35.97 14.58 69.75
CA ILE A 125 34.79 14.22 70.55
C ILE A 125 34.17 12.89 70.07
N ASN A 126 33.63 12.08 70.99
CA ASN A 126 32.92 10.83 70.66
C ASN A 126 31.42 11.05 70.39
N ASP A 127 30.72 10.09 69.80
CA ASP A 127 29.31 10.24 69.38
C ASP A 127 28.35 10.57 70.52
N GLN A 128 28.54 9.98 71.71
CA GLN A 128 27.69 10.28 72.87
C GLN A 128 27.86 11.73 73.32
N ASN A 129 29.10 12.20 73.45
CA ASN A 129 29.39 13.59 73.80
C ASN A 129 29.00 14.55 72.66
N TYR A 130 29.05 14.11 71.40
CA TYR A 130 28.55 14.89 70.27
C TYR A 130 27.04 15.10 70.38
N ASN A 131 26.25 14.07 70.68
CA ASN A 131 24.81 14.22 70.90
C ASN A 131 24.49 15.15 72.09
N LYS A 132 25.27 15.06 73.17
CA LYS A 132 25.15 15.98 74.33
C LYS A 132 25.48 17.42 73.95
N LEU A 133 26.52 17.62 73.15
CA LEU A 133 26.89 18.92 72.60
C LEU A 133 25.74 19.50 71.74
N ILE A 134 25.17 18.70 70.83
CA ILE A 134 24.04 19.15 70.01
C ILE A 134 22.84 19.49 70.88
N TRP A 135 22.56 18.73 71.93
CA TRP A 135 21.49 19.06 72.86
C TRP A 135 21.75 20.41 73.55
N ILE A 136 22.96 20.61 74.09
CA ILE A 136 23.33 21.88 74.76
C ILE A 136 23.19 23.05 73.79
N LEU A 137 23.74 22.93 72.57
CA LEU A 137 23.70 24.01 71.58
C LEU A 137 22.28 24.37 71.12
N ASN A 138 21.32 23.43 71.18
CA ASN A 138 19.90 23.74 70.93
C ASN A 138 19.19 24.37 72.14
N ASN A 139 19.80 24.33 73.32
CA ASN A 139 19.22 24.82 74.58
C ASN A 139 20.04 25.95 75.23
N VAL A 140 21.06 26.48 74.56
CA VAL A 140 21.70 27.74 74.96
C VAL A 140 20.82 28.92 74.54
N ALA A 141 20.80 29.95 75.38
CA ALA A 141 20.23 31.23 75.06
C ALA A 141 21.21 32.10 74.26
N ASP A 142 20.68 32.79 73.25
CA ASP A 142 21.31 34.01 72.77
C ASP A 142 21.18 35.08 73.87
N ILE A 143 22.29 35.37 74.53
CA ILE A 143 22.35 36.32 75.67
C ILE A 143 21.97 37.76 75.30
N ASN A 144 21.90 38.08 74.02
CA ASN A 144 21.44 39.39 73.54
C ASN A 144 19.96 39.40 73.14
N ASN A 145 19.28 38.24 73.23
CA ASN A 145 17.86 38.08 72.96
C ASN A 145 17.09 37.79 74.25
N GLU A 146 16.32 38.77 74.74
CA GLU A 146 15.56 38.64 76.00
C GLU A 146 14.55 37.47 75.98
N THR A 147 13.99 37.10 74.82
CA THR A 147 13.10 35.93 74.73
C THR A 147 13.87 34.63 74.91
N SER A 148 15.04 34.52 74.29
CA SER A 148 15.92 33.37 74.43
C SER A 148 16.44 33.24 75.88
N LEU A 149 16.79 34.36 76.51
CA LEU A 149 17.22 34.42 77.92
C LEU A 149 16.11 33.97 78.86
N ASN A 150 14.90 34.48 78.70
CA ASN A 150 13.76 34.09 79.53
C ASN A 150 13.45 32.61 79.40
N GLY A 151 13.54 32.05 78.19
CA GLY A 151 13.38 30.61 77.97
C GLY A 151 14.39 29.76 78.75
N LEU A 152 15.67 30.16 78.78
CA LEU A 152 16.69 29.45 79.57
C LEU A 152 16.42 29.55 81.08
N PHE A 153 16.03 30.72 81.57
CA PHE A 153 15.64 30.92 82.97
C PHE A 153 14.46 30.04 83.36
N GLU A 154 13.42 30.01 82.54
CA GLU A 154 12.24 29.17 82.76
C GLU A 154 12.61 27.67 82.77
N GLN A 155 13.34 27.20 81.75
CA GLN A 155 13.68 25.78 81.63
C GLN A 155 14.65 25.31 82.72
N SER A 156 15.53 26.18 83.20
CA SER A 156 16.44 25.88 84.32
C SER A 156 15.78 26.05 85.70
N GLY A 157 14.55 26.55 85.77
CA GLY A 157 13.85 26.84 87.02
C GLY A 157 14.50 27.97 87.84
N VAL A 158 15.20 28.89 87.16
CA VAL A 158 15.89 30.04 87.78
C VAL A 158 15.20 31.33 87.34
N SER A 159 14.72 32.14 88.27
CA SER A 159 14.17 33.45 87.89
C SER A 159 15.27 34.48 87.64
N ARG A 160 15.02 35.46 86.76
CA ARG A 160 15.98 36.55 86.48
C ARG A 160 16.35 37.32 87.74
N ALA A 161 15.39 37.59 88.61
CA ALA A 161 15.59 38.29 89.89
C ALA A 161 16.49 37.49 90.85
N GLU A 162 16.44 36.17 90.78
CA GLU A 162 17.32 35.32 91.56
C GLU A 162 18.74 35.33 90.98
N PHE A 163 18.86 35.28 89.64
CA PHE A 163 20.15 35.21 88.97
C PHE A 163 21.01 36.47 89.15
N ILE A 164 20.44 37.67 89.18
CA ILE A 164 21.20 38.93 89.34
C ILE A 164 21.98 39.03 90.66
N GLY A 165 21.72 38.17 91.64
CA GLY A 165 22.45 38.15 92.91
C GLY A 165 21.62 38.64 94.09
N ASN A 166 22.02 38.27 95.30
CA ASN A 166 21.39 38.73 96.54
C ASN A 166 22.37 39.40 97.52
N LYS A 167 23.68 39.35 97.25
CA LYS A 167 24.73 40.05 98.01
C LYS A 167 25.17 41.33 97.31
N GLU A 168 25.50 41.22 96.03
CA GLU A 168 25.64 42.34 95.09
C GLU A 168 24.69 42.10 93.92
N GLN A 169 24.25 43.16 93.24
CA GLN A 169 23.39 43.05 92.06
C GLN A 169 24.24 43.17 90.79
N MET A 170 24.15 42.18 89.90
CA MET A 170 24.80 42.19 88.59
C MET A 170 24.24 43.31 87.71
N THR A 171 25.13 44.02 87.01
CA THR A 171 24.71 44.86 85.88
C THR A 171 24.21 44.01 84.71
N GLN A 172 23.50 44.60 83.75
CA GLN A 172 23.04 43.85 82.57
C GLN A 172 24.19 43.25 81.76
N ASP A 173 25.31 43.96 81.61
CA ASP A 173 26.48 43.44 80.92
C ASP A 173 27.17 42.33 81.72
N GLU A 174 27.24 42.43 83.06
CA GLU A 174 27.78 41.35 83.91
C GLU A 174 26.90 40.09 83.82
N LEU A 175 25.57 40.25 83.87
CA LEU A 175 24.63 39.14 83.70
C LEU A 175 24.85 38.43 82.36
N ARG A 176 24.99 39.18 81.26
CA ARG A 176 25.22 38.63 79.92
C ARG A 176 26.57 37.93 79.82
N ASP A 177 27.65 38.59 80.26
CA ASP A 177 29.01 38.04 80.23
C ASP A 177 29.12 36.74 81.06
N ILE A 178 28.47 36.71 82.24
CA ILE A 178 28.42 35.55 83.13
C ILE A 178 27.60 34.42 82.50
N LEU A 179 26.41 34.68 81.98
CA LEU A 179 25.59 33.66 81.30
C LEU A 179 26.28 33.07 80.08
N GLU A 180 26.87 33.91 79.23
CA GLU A 180 27.64 33.43 78.08
C GLU A 180 28.82 32.57 78.55
N SER A 181 29.45 32.93 79.68
CA SER A 181 30.54 32.13 80.26
C SER A 181 30.05 30.79 80.80
N ILE A 182 28.89 30.73 81.45
CA ILE A 182 28.28 29.48 81.92
C ILE A 182 27.98 28.55 80.75
N GLN A 183 27.37 29.06 79.69
CA GLN A 183 27.05 28.28 78.48
C GLN A 183 28.32 27.80 77.78
N GLN A 184 29.34 28.66 77.68
CA GLN A 184 30.64 28.31 77.13
C GLN A 184 31.34 27.20 77.94
N ILE A 185 31.26 27.24 79.26
CA ILE A 185 31.81 26.22 80.16
C ILE A 185 31.01 24.91 80.03
N ALA A 186 29.69 24.97 79.87
CA ALA A 186 28.86 23.77 79.65
C ALA A 186 29.21 23.05 78.34
N ILE A 187 29.50 23.78 77.26
CA ILE A 187 30.01 23.21 76.00
C ILE A 187 31.33 22.47 76.26
N TRP A 188 32.26 23.12 76.95
CA TRP A 188 33.59 22.59 77.26
C TRP A 188 33.60 21.38 78.20
N ALA A 189 32.53 21.13 78.95
CA ALA A 189 32.38 19.92 79.75
C ALA A 189 32.42 18.63 78.90
N TYR A 190 32.07 18.72 77.61
CA TYR A 190 32.01 17.56 76.71
C TYR A 190 33.02 17.59 75.56
N THR A 191 33.62 18.75 75.28
CA THR A 191 34.48 18.95 74.11
C THR A 191 35.95 19.19 74.42
N ASN A 192 36.31 19.51 75.66
CA ASN A 192 37.72 19.74 76.02
C ASN A 192 38.48 18.43 76.32
N ASN A 193 39.80 18.50 76.15
CA ASN A 193 40.71 17.45 76.62
C ASN A 193 40.73 17.40 78.15
N PRO A 194 41.08 16.25 78.77
CA PRO A 194 41.06 16.06 80.23
C PRO A 194 41.70 17.18 81.06
N GLU A 195 42.84 17.74 80.63
CA GLU A 195 43.57 18.84 81.30
C GLU A 195 42.85 20.20 81.28
N SER A 196 41.75 20.32 80.53
CA SER A 196 40.97 21.56 80.36
C SER A 196 39.47 21.32 80.53
N ILE A 197 39.06 20.15 81.05
CA ILE A 197 37.66 19.91 81.37
C ILE A 197 37.30 20.77 82.61
N PRO A 198 36.23 21.58 82.55
CA PRO A 198 35.74 22.32 83.70
C PRO A 198 35.39 21.39 84.88
N ASN A 199 35.84 21.72 86.08
CA ASN A 199 35.43 21.01 87.29
C ASN A 199 34.17 21.67 87.87
N GLY A 200 33.02 21.41 87.24
CA GLY A 200 31.79 22.14 87.53
C GLY A 200 31.84 23.61 87.09
N ILE A 201 30.98 24.46 87.66
CA ILE A 201 30.89 25.89 87.34
C ILE A 201 31.60 26.75 88.40
N ASP A 202 32.92 26.69 88.42
CA ASP A 202 33.78 27.50 89.27
C ASP A 202 34.32 28.71 88.51
N LEU A 203 33.46 29.72 88.36
CA LEU A 203 33.70 30.93 87.56
C LEU A 203 34.30 32.05 88.41
N TYR A 204 35.40 32.63 87.94
CA TYR A 204 36.09 33.76 88.54
C TYR A 204 36.22 34.90 87.54
N VAL A 205 36.10 36.15 88.00
CA VAL A 205 36.36 37.34 87.21
C VAL A 205 37.61 38.04 87.74
N ARG A 206 38.55 38.33 86.83
CA ARG A 206 39.73 39.13 87.10
C ARG A 206 39.51 40.58 86.67
N LYS A 207 39.60 41.51 87.62
CA LYS A 207 39.53 42.96 87.39
C LYS A 207 40.61 43.65 88.22
N ASN A 208 41.37 44.56 87.60
CA ASN A 208 42.51 45.25 88.25
C ASN A 208 43.50 44.30 88.96
N ASN A 209 43.87 43.18 88.31
CA ASN A 209 44.75 42.14 88.83
C ASN A 209 44.26 41.35 90.07
N ARG A 210 42.99 41.45 90.47
CA ARG A 210 42.39 40.60 91.51
C ARG A 210 41.42 39.58 90.91
N ASN A 211 41.57 38.31 91.27
CA ASN A 211 40.61 37.25 90.95
C ASN A 211 39.53 37.21 92.02
N THR A 212 38.26 37.33 91.62
CA THR A 212 37.10 37.25 92.52
C THR A 212 36.20 36.11 92.06
N SER A 213 35.79 35.24 92.98
CA SER A 213 34.77 34.22 92.68
C SER A 213 33.46 34.93 92.35
N VAL A 214 32.86 34.59 91.20
CA VAL A 214 31.59 35.19 90.78
C VAL A 214 30.48 34.82 91.77
N LYS A 215 30.49 33.58 92.28
CA LYS A 215 29.52 33.13 93.28
C LYS A 215 29.64 33.91 94.59
N GLU A 216 30.86 34.06 95.11
CA GLU A 216 31.09 34.77 96.38
C GLU A 216 30.83 36.27 96.27
N LYS A 217 30.97 36.84 95.07
CA LYS A 217 30.66 38.26 94.82
C LYS A 217 29.16 38.50 94.91
N TYR A 218 28.35 37.72 94.19
CA TYR A 218 26.93 38.02 94.02
C TYR A 218 25.99 37.29 94.99
N TYR A 219 26.43 36.24 95.69
CA TYR A 219 25.57 35.48 96.58
C TYR A 219 26.14 35.33 98.00
N TYR A 220 25.27 35.43 99.02
CA TYR A 220 25.65 35.14 100.40
C TYR A 220 25.89 33.65 100.65
N ASN A 221 25.06 32.78 100.05
CA ASN A 221 25.23 31.33 100.06
C ASN A 221 25.78 30.89 98.70
N THR A 222 26.95 30.29 98.70
CA THR A 222 27.65 29.85 97.48
C THR A 222 27.34 28.40 97.10
N ASN A 223 26.54 27.69 97.90
CA ASN A 223 26.07 26.35 97.57
C ASN A 223 24.78 26.43 96.74
N ASN A 224 24.73 25.70 95.62
CA ASN A 224 23.55 25.59 94.73
C ASN A 224 22.97 26.94 94.28
N THR A 225 23.85 27.84 93.84
CA THR A 225 23.47 29.16 93.34
C THR A 225 22.64 29.07 92.04
N PRO A 226 21.95 30.14 91.63
CA PRO A 226 21.38 30.25 90.27
C PRO A 226 22.37 29.89 89.14
N ILE A 227 23.65 30.23 89.31
CA ILE A 227 24.73 29.86 88.39
C ILE A 227 24.89 28.34 88.33
N ASP A 228 24.87 27.65 89.49
CA ASP A 228 24.95 26.19 89.56
C ASP A 228 23.77 25.50 88.89
N ARG A 229 22.55 26.03 89.08
CA ARG A 229 21.34 25.44 88.50
C ARG A 229 21.25 25.60 86.99
N ILE A 230 21.63 26.76 86.43
CA ILE A 230 21.69 26.93 84.97
C ILE A 230 22.73 25.98 84.36
N PHE A 231 23.92 25.90 84.96
CA PHE A 231 24.93 24.95 84.50
C PHE A 231 24.44 23.51 84.62
N SER A 232 23.83 23.14 85.75
CA SER A 232 23.29 21.80 85.99
C SER A 232 22.16 21.45 85.03
N TYR A 233 21.29 22.40 84.68
CA TYR A 233 20.25 22.21 83.65
C TYR A 233 20.89 21.81 82.32
N LEU A 234 21.92 22.55 81.88
CA LEU A 234 22.59 22.27 80.61
C LEU A 234 23.30 20.91 80.64
N ILE A 235 24.00 20.58 81.73
CA ILE A 235 24.75 19.32 81.86
C ILE A 235 23.82 18.12 82.03
N ASN A 236 22.89 18.16 82.99
CA ASN A 236 22.00 17.04 83.30
C ASN A 236 20.93 16.85 82.23
N GLY A 237 20.41 17.94 81.65
CA GLY A 237 19.46 17.88 80.55
C GLY A 237 20.05 17.17 79.33
N ALA A 238 21.31 17.48 78.98
CA ALA A 238 22.02 16.79 77.91
C ALA A 238 22.23 15.29 78.21
N ASN A 239 22.66 14.96 79.43
CA ASN A 239 22.85 13.57 79.84
C ASN A 239 21.53 12.78 79.80
N ASN A 240 20.46 13.33 80.37
CA ASN A 240 19.16 12.67 80.43
C ASN A 240 18.52 12.51 79.04
N ALA A 241 18.59 13.54 78.20
CA ALA A 241 18.06 13.46 76.84
C ALA A 241 18.73 12.33 76.05
N VAL A 242 20.07 12.27 76.07
CA VAL A 242 20.83 11.25 75.32
C VAL A 242 20.61 9.85 75.91
N ASN A 243 20.55 9.71 77.23
CA ASN A 243 20.18 8.43 77.86
C ASN A 243 18.76 7.98 77.48
N ASN A 244 17.85 8.92 77.21
CA ASN A 244 16.49 8.66 76.73
C ASN A 244 16.38 8.56 75.19
N GLY A 245 17.50 8.34 74.50
CA GLY A 245 17.52 8.10 73.05
C GLY A 245 17.59 9.35 72.17
N TYR A 246 17.89 10.52 72.74
CA TYR A 246 18.17 11.72 71.94
C TYR A 246 19.46 11.55 71.12
N THR A 247 19.36 11.84 69.83
CA THR A 247 20.45 11.87 68.85
C THR A 247 20.32 13.13 68.00
N TYR A 248 21.38 13.49 67.29
CA TYR A 248 21.33 14.57 66.30
C TYR A 248 20.31 14.31 65.16
N GLN A 249 19.82 13.08 64.97
CA GLN A 249 18.91 12.71 63.89
C GLN A 249 17.42 12.87 64.26
N ASN A 250 17.07 12.80 65.54
CA ASN A 250 15.69 12.84 66.04
C ASN A 250 15.40 14.11 66.87
N ILE A 251 15.99 15.24 66.45
CA ILE A 251 15.79 16.54 67.08
C ILE A 251 14.34 17.01 66.86
N ASN A 252 13.61 17.28 67.94
CA ASN A 252 12.23 17.74 67.88
C ASN A 252 12.18 19.26 67.62
N GLN A 253 11.90 19.68 66.38
CA GLN A 253 12.04 21.08 65.92
C GLN A 253 10.73 21.87 65.78
N GLY A 254 9.59 21.33 66.23
CA GLY A 254 8.30 22.01 66.08
C GLY A 254 7.80 21.99 64.62
N THR A 255 6.94 21.02 64.25
CA THR A 255 6.34 20.92 62.91
C THR A 255 4.82 20.79 62.97
N ILE A 256 4.13 21.35 61.98
CA ILE A 256 2.66 21.31 61.83
C ILE A 256 2.36 20.64 60.49
N ASN A 257 1.46 19.68 60.47
CA ASN A 257 0.96 19.03 59.26
C ASN A 257 -0.57 19.18 59.19
N PHE A 258 -1.09 19.78 58.12
CA PHE A 258 -2.53 19.92 57.87
C PHE A 258 -2.87 19.16 56.59
N ASN A 259 -3.45 17.97 56.73
CA ASN A 259 -3.88 17.17 55.60
C ASN A 259 -5.28 17.61 55.16
N THR A 260 -5.37 17.99 53.89
CA THR A 260 -6.60 18.45 53.23
C THR A 260 -6.85 17.76 51.91
N ASP A 261 -6.05 16.76 51.56
CA ASP A 261 -6.05 16.17 50.23
C ASP A 261 -7.27 15.29 50.00
N ASP A 262 -7.81 14.70 51.06
CA ASP A 262 -9.03 13.89 51.04
C ASP A 262 -10.31 14.70 51.31
N ALA A 263 -10.19 16.00 51.59
CA ALA A 263 -11.32 16.83 51.95
C ALA A 263 -12.26 17.09 50.76
N VAL A 264 -13.51 16.67 50.89
CA VAL A 264 -14.58 16.88 49.89
C VAL A 264 -15.80 17.50 50.57
N SER A 265 -16.70 18.08 49.78
CA SER A 265 -18.02 18.52 50.26
C SER A 265 -19.07 17.52 49.80
N ASN A 266 -19.72 16.86 50.74
CA ASN A 266 -20.79 15.89 50.49
C ASN A 266 -22.09 16.40 51.10
N LEU A 267 -23.22 16.09 50.46
CA LEU A 267 -24.54 16.38 51.03
C LEU A 267 -24.94 15.27 51.99
N ASP A 268 -25.34 15.66 53.21
CA ASP A 268 -25.83 14.77 54.26
C ASP A 268 -27.11 15.37 54.90
N GLY A 269 -28.26 14.91 54.41
CA GLY A 269 -29.57 15.46 54.77
C GLY A 269 -29.73 16.94 54.37
N GLU A 270 -30.07 17.78 55.35
CA GLU A 270 -30.23 19.24 55.18
C GLU A 270 -28.90 20.02 55.31
N ASN A 271 -27.76 19.34 55.42
CA ASN A 271 -26.46 19.96 55.59
C ASN A 271 -25.44 19.45 54.54
N TYR A 272 -24.47 20.29 54.21
CA TYR A 272 -23.21 19.87 53.62
C TYR A 272 -22.23 19.49 54.72
N LEU A 273 -21.59 18.33 54.57
CA LEU A 273 -20.50 17.85 55.41
C LEU A 273 -19.20 18.00 54.62
N VAL A 274 -18.30 18.86 55.10
CA VAL A 274 -17.06 19.23 54.42
C VAL A 274 -15.87 18.70 55.21
N GLY A 275 -15.17 17.70 54.64
CA GLY A 275 -14.07 16.98 55.28
C GLY A 275 -13.83 15.60 54.62
N PRO A 276 -13.01 14.71 55.22
CA PRO A 276 -12.31 14.91 56.48
C PRO A 276 -11.14 15.90 56.35
N TYR A 277 -10.91 16.65 57.41
CA TYR A 277 -9.69 17.42 57.63
C TYR A 277 -8.93 16.83 58.82
N ARG A 278 -7.59 16.88 58.79
CA ARG A 278 -6.76 16.43 59.91
C ARG A 278 -5.57 17.34 60.13
N VAL A 279 -5.29 17.63 61.40
CA VAL A 279 -4.10 18.40 61.81
C VAL A 279 -3.26 17.57 62.79
N ASP A 280 -1.96 17.46 62.54
CA ASP A 280 -0.97 16.87 63.46
C ASP A 280 0.11 17.92 63.82
N ILE A 281 0.53 17.98 65.09
CA ILE A 281 1.60 18.87 65.57
C ILE A 281 2.65 18.04 66.32
N ASN A 282 3.94 18.26 66.02
CA ASN A 282 5.06 17.67 66.76
C ASN A 282 5.89 18.76 67.43
N GLY A 283 6.12 18.65 68.74
CA GLY A 283 6.81 19.66 69.55
C GLY A 283 5.92 20.85 69.92
N ASN A 284 6.53 22.00 70.23
CA ASN A 284 5.85 23.14 70.87
C ASN A 284 5.34 24.19 69.85
N ALA A 285 5.01 23.78 68.61
CA ALA A 285 4.60 24.72 67.56
C ALA A 285 3.21 25.31 67.85
N GLN A 286 3.05 26.63 67.66
CA GLN A 286 1.76 27.30 67.87
C GLN A 286 0.97 27.36 66.56
N LEU A 287 -0.29 26.90 66.58
CA LEU A 287 -1.18 26.84 65.43
C LEU A 287 -2.40 27.77 65.57
N ARG A 288 -2.77 28.42 64.46
CA ARG A 288 -3.98 29.22 64.29
C ARG A 288 -4.69 28.81 62.99
N LEU A 289 -5.97 28.44 63.10
CA LEU A 289 -6.82 28.19 61.92
C LEU A 289 -7.94 29.21 61.79
N ASN A 290 -8.19 29.65 60.56
CA ASN A 290 -9.30 30.51 60.20
C ASN A 290 -10.06 29.92 59.00
N ALA A 291 -11.37 30.13 58.95
CA ALA A 291 -12.21 29.74 57.82
C ALA A 291 -12.84 30.98 57.16
N TYR A 292 -12.98 30.96 55.84
CA TYR A 292 -13.46 32.09 55.03
C TYR A 292 -14.49 31.65 53.99
N ASN A 293 -15.49 32.50 53.76
CA ASN A 293 -16.34 32.48 52.57
C ASN A 293 -15.83 33.59 51.63
N GLY A 294 -15.13 33.22 50.56
CA GLY A 294 -14.32 34.16 49.78
C GLY A 294 -13.28 34.87 50.66
N ASN A 295 -13.46 36.18 50.87
CA ASN A 295 -12.58 37.00 51.71
C ASN A 295 -13.15 37.30 53.11
N SER A 296 -14.40 36.93 53.39
CA SER A 296 -15.05 37.19 54.68
C SER A 296 -14.73 36.08 55.67
N LEU A 297 -14.21 36.45 56.84
CA LEU A 297 -13.92 35.51 57.94
C LEU A 297 -15.22 34.93 58.50
N ILE A 298 -15.27 33.61 58.68
CA ILE A 298 -16.37 32.91 59.34
C ILE A 298 -15.92 32.59 60.78
N SER A 299 -16.54 33.26 61.75
CA SER A 299 -16.10 33.24 63.15
C SER A 299 -16.54 31.99 63.90
N ASN A 300 -17.68 31.37 63.54
CA ASN A 300 -18.20 30.17 64.21
C ASN A 300 -18.74 29.15 63.20
N LEU A 301 -18.11 27.99 63.15
CA LEU A 301 -18.53 26.84 62.35
C LEU A 301 -18.84 25.66 63.27
N ARG A 302 -19.84 24.87 62.88
CA ARG A 302 -20.13 23.59 63.53
C ARG A 302 -19.11 22.56 63.07
N ILE A 303 -18.40 21.95 64.01
CA ILE A 303 -17.40 20.91 63.74
C ILE A 303 -17.83 19.62 64.40
N VAL A 304 -17.79 18.51 63.65
CA VAL A 304 -18.03 17.17 64.18
C VAL A 304 -16.81 16.28 63.97
N ASN A 305 -16.61 15.31 64.85
CA ASN A 305 -15.60 14.27 64.66
C ASN A 305 -16.06 13.22 63.62
N ALA A 306 -15.22 12.23 63.34
CA ALA A 306 -15.53 11.13 62.41
C ALA A 306 -16.79 10.32 62.77
N ASN A 307 -17.23 10.34 64.03
CA ASN A 307 -18.45 9.67 64.48
C ASN A 307 -19.69 10.59 64.46
N GLY A 308 -19.58 11.81 63.94
CA GLY A 308 -20.67 12.78 63.84
C GLY A 308 -20.98 13.55 65.14
N ASN A 309 -20.21 13.35 66.20
CA ASN A 309 -20.38 14.07 67.47
C ASN A 309 -19.73 15.45 67.41
N GLU A 310 -20.41 16.47 67.95
CA GLU A 310 -19.93 17.86 67.91
C GLU A 310 -18.74 18.10 68.83
N VAL A 311 -17.76 18.87 68.33
CA VAL A 311 -16.53 19.21 69.04
C VAL A 311 -16.72 20.50 69.84
N SER A 312 -16.42 20.46 71.13
CA SER A 312 -16.55 21.59 72.05
C SER A 312 -15.52 22.70 71.79
N GLY A 313 -15.93 23.96 71.87
CA GLY A 313 -15.07 25.14 71.76
C GLY A 313 -15.84 26.40 71.37
N SER A 314 -15.31 27.58 71.69
CA SER A 314 -15.98 28.87 71.46
C SER A 314 -15.67 29.50 70.09
N SER A 315 -14.63 29.02 69.40
CA SER A 315 -14.22 29.47 68.07
C SER A 315 -13.82 28.31 67.16
N PHE A 316 -13.77 28.55 65.84
CA PHE A 316 -13.31 27.54 64.86
C PHE A 316 -11.91 27.00 65.20
N SER A 317 -10.95 27.88 65.50
CA SER A 317 -9.58 27.47 65.83
C SER A 317 -9.52 26.66 67.13
N GLU A 318 -10.32 27.02 68.14
CA GLU A 318 -10.35 26.30 69.42
C GLU A 318 -10.96 24.90 69.28
N LYS A 319 -12.06 24.78 68.52
CA LYS A 319 -12.67 23.47 68.23
C LYS A 319 -11.69 22.55 67.50
N VAL A 320 -10.95 23.06 66.51
CA VAL A 320 -9.94 22.26 65.80
C VAL A 320 -8.76 21.90 66.73
N ASN A 321 -8.31 22.83 67.57
CA ASN A 321 -7.24 22.54 68.54
C ASN A 321 -7.62 21.42 69.53
N ASN A 322 -8.90 21.31 69.91
CA ASN A 322 -9.40 20.26 70.79
C ASN A 322 -9.50 18.86 70.13
N ILE A 323 -9.27 18.76 68.81
CA ILE A 323 -9.35 17.50 68.06
C ILE A 323 -8.09 17.20 67.22
N ILE A 324 -6.97 17.86 67.52
CA ILE A 324 -5.66 17.59 66.88
C ILE A 324 -5.33 16.08 66.96
N GLY A 325 -4.82 15.54 65.85
CA GLY A 325 -4.50 14.12 65.67
C GLY A 325 -5.65 13.25 65.17
N ASN A 326 -6.87 13.79 65.05
CA ASN A 326 -8.06 13.08 64.59
C ASN A 326 -8.74 13.79 63.41
N ASP A 327 -9.54 13.05 62.65
CA ASP A 327 -10.32 13.57 61.54
C ASP A 327 -11.54 14.37 62.05
N PHE A 328 -11.78 15.51 61.42
CA PHE A 328 -12.94 16.35 61.69
C PHE A 328 -13.61 16.84 60.40
N TYR A 329 -14.88 17.20 60.53
CA TYR A 329 -15.73 17.67 59.44
C TYR A 329 -16.43 18.97 59.83
N ILE A 330 -16.63 19.84 58.86
CA ILE A 330 -17.38 21.08 59.01
C ILE A 330 -18.80 20.85 58.50
N VAL A 331 -19.80 21.19 59.31
CA VAL A 331 -21.22 21.06 58.95
C VAL A 331 -21.78 22.42 58.56
N LEU A 332 -22.34 22.52 57.36
CA LEU A 332 -22.94 23.75 56.82
C LEU A 332 -24.39 23.49 56.38
N PRO A 333 -25.42 24.20 56.89
CA PRO A 333 -26.78 24.07 56.38
C PRO A 333 -26.89 24.38 54.88
N ARG A 334 -27.76 23.69 54.15
CA ARG A 334 -28.00 23.93 52.70
C ARG A 334 -28.46 25.35 52.38
N THR A 335 -29.11 26.01 53.33
CA THR A 335 -29.55 27.41 53.24
C THR A 335 -28.42 28.41 53.39
N THR A 336 -27.21 27.96 53.76
CA THR A 336 -26.06 28.85 53.93
C THR A 336 -25.60 29.35 52.57
N SER A 337 -25.64 30.66 52.34
CA SER A 337 -25.15 31.29 51.09
C SER A 337 -23.61 31.27 51.03
N ILE A 338 -23.04 30.11 50.71
CA ILE A 338 -21.59 29.89 50.58
C ILE A 338 -21.30 29.07 49.31
N ASN A 339 -20.47 29.61 48.42
CA ASN A 339 -20.08 28.94 47.16
C ASN A 339 -18.73 28.21 47.29
N SER A 340 -17.90 28.62 48.24
CA SER A 340 -16.65 27.95 48.56
C SER A 340 -16.25 28.23 50.00
N LEU A 341 -15.66 27.22 50.64
CA LEU A 341 -15.12 27.29 51.99
C LEU A 341 -13.60 27.22 51.89
N ARG A 342 -12.93 28.29 52.33
CA ARG A 342 -11.46 28.34 52.40
C ARG A 342 -11.00 28.25 53.85
N ILE A 343 -10.20 27.24 54.17
CA ILE A 343 -9.54 27.08 55.47
C ILE A 343 -8.07 27.46 55.33
N VAL A 344 -7.60 28.30 56.24
CA VAL A 344 -6.21 28.74 56.32
C VAL A 344 -5.65 28.32 57.67
N ALA A 345 -4.63 27.47 57.65
CA ALA A 345 -3.84 27.05 58.80
C ALA A 345 -2.49 27.79 58.78
N SER A 346 -2.15 28.46 59.88
CA SER A 346 -0.89 29.21 60.01
C SER A 346 -0.29 29.01 61.40
N GLY A 347 1.02 28.98 61.51
CA GLY A 347 1.69 28.76 62.79
C GLY A 347 3.16 29.12 62.80
N THR A 348 3.78 29.13 63.97
CA THR A 348 5.21 29.43 64.12
C THR A 348 5.90 28.49 65.12
N SER A 349 7.17 28.18 64.86
CA SER A 349 8.09 27.47 65.77
C SER A 349 9.50 28.06 65.68
N ASN A 350 10.28 28.01 66.76
CA ASN A 350 11.68 28.46 66.76
C ASN A 350 12.62 27.27 66.54
N ARG A 351 13.62 27.42 65.67
CA ARG A 351 14.67 26.41 65.43
C ARG A 351 16.06 27.04 65.61
N ALA A 352 16.93 26.38 66.37
CA ALA A 352 18.34 26.75 66.44
C ALA A 352 19.10 26.24 65.20
N VAL A 353 19.90 27.11 64.60
CA VAL A 353 20.79 26.83 63.47
C VAL A 353 22.21 26.82 63.98
N LEU A 354 22.83 25.63 63.94
CA LEU A 354 24.14 25.36 64.54
C LEU A 354 25.22 25.28 63.45
N ARG A 355 25.95 26.37 63.23
CA ARG A 355 26.98 26.45 62.19
C ARG A 355 28.36 26.27 62.79
N TYR A 356 29.00 25.15 62.50
CA TYR A 356 30.39 24.91 62.86
C TYR A 356 31.31 25.59 61.84
N TRP A 357 32.08 26.57 62.30
CA TRP A 357 33.06 27.28 61.49
C TRP A 357 34.48 26.83 61.84
N THR A 358 35.28 26.60 60.80
CA THR A 358 36.71 26.31 60.93
C THR A 358 37.53 27.01 59.84
N SER A 359 38.83 27.20 60.10
CA SER A 359 39.79 27.68 59.10
C SER A 359 40.13 26.59 58.08
N SER A 360 40.84 26.94 57.02
CA SER A 360 41.27 25.99 55.97
C SER A 360 42.03 24.79 56.54
N PRO A 361 41.97 23.61 55.90
CA PRO A 361 42.59 22.37 56.41
C PRO A 361 44.07 22.50 56.80
N ASN A 362 44.84 23.36 56.12
CA ASN A 362 46.27 23.57 56.40
C ASN A 362 46.55 24.37 57.67
N THR A 363 45.57 25.11 58.20
CA THR A 363 45.70 25.92 59.41
C THR A 363 44.76 25.48 60.55
N ILE A 364 43.96 24.44 60.31
CA ILE A 364 42.89 23.97 61.19
C ILE A 364 43.34 23.62 62.62
N ASN A 365 44.53 23.04 62.76
CA ASN A 365 45.08 22.65 64.07
C ASN A 365 45.65 23.83 64.86
N ASN A 366 45.78 25.02 64.26
CA ASN A 366 46.32 26.22 64.88
C ASN A 366 45.24 27.27 65.21
N ASN A 367 43.98 27.00 64.83
CA ASN A 367 42.88 27.93 64.96
C ASN A 367 41.71 27.29 65.69
N GLN A 368 41.02 28.11 66.46
CA GLN A 368 39.95 27.70 67.36
C GLN A 368 38.74 27.14 66.59
N PRO A 369 38.31 25.87 66.75
CA PRO A 369 36.99 25.47 66.26
C PRO A 369 35.90 26.26 67.00
N VAL A 370 34.96 26.85 66.26
CA VAL A 370 33.86 27.64 66.85
C VAL A 370 32.50 27.26 66.25
N VAL A 371 31.45 27.39 67.05
CA VAL A 371 30.08 27.31 66.58
C VAL A 371 29.41 28.66 66.68
N VAL A 372 28.70 29.04 65.62
CA VAL A 372 27.77 30.16 65.63
C VAL A 372 26.37 29.58 65.82
N VAL A 373 25.69 30.01 66.88
CA VAL A 373 24.34 29.54 67.22
C VAL A 373 23.33 30.64 66.90
N LYS A 374 22.43 30.43 65.95
CA LYS A 374 21.41 31.44 65.58
C LYS A 374 20.02 30.84 65.69
N ASN A 375 19.11 31.50 66.39
CA ASN A 375 17.70 31.11 66.42
C ASN A 375 16.96 31.70 65.22
N GLU A 376 16.23 30.87 64.48
CA GLU A 376 15.41 31.27 63.35
C GLU A 376 13.95 30.86 63.57
N LEU A 377 13.02 31.70 63.11
CA LEU A 377 11.58 31.43 63.18
C LEU A 377 11.16 30.62 61.96
N ASN A 378 10.68 29.40 62.17
CA ASN A 378 9.97 28.62 61.18
C ASN A 378 8.50 29.07 61.16
N GLN A 379 8.01 29.44 59.97
CA GLN A 379 6.62 29.80 59.75
C GLN A 379 5.93 28.71 58.93
N TYR A 380 4.77 28.27 59.39
CA TYR A 380 3.91 27.33 58.70
C TYR A 380 2.72 28.08 58.12
N TYR A 381 2.41 27.82 56.85
CA TYR A 381 1.22 28.31 56.18
C TYR A 381 0.71 27.25 55.21
N ASN A 382 -0.57 26.92 55.33
CA ASN A 382 -1.26 26.01 54.42
C ASN A 382 -2.72 26.48 54.27
N GLU A 383 -3.23 26.48 53.05
CA GLU A 383 -4.63 26.82 52.79
C GLU A 383 -5.28 25.79 51.85
N LYS A 384 -6.56 25.52 52.08
CA LYS A 384 -7.39 24.71 51.18
C LYS A 384 -8.71 25.40 50.94
N THR A 385 -9.10 25.53 49.68
CA THR A 385 -10.43 25.97 49.28
C THR A 385 -11.20 24.80 48.71
N ILE A 386 -12.36 24.49 49.30
CA ILE A 386 -13.32 23.52 48.77
C ILE A 386 -14.50 24.28 48.18
N ASN A 387 -14.81 24.02 46.92
CA ASN A 387 -16.01 24.57 46.29
C ASN A 387 -17.23 23.82 46.85
N ILE A 388 -18.16 24.56 47.43
CA ILE A 388 -19.47 24.04 47.81
C ILE A 388 -20.31 24.12 46.55
N LYS A 389 -20.51 22.99 45.87
CA LYS A 389 -21.28 22.92 44.61
C LYS A 389 -22.72 23.38 44.88
N ASN A 390 -22.99 24.66 44.63
CA ASN A 390 -24.33 25.17 44.49
C ASN A 390 -24.76 24.97 43.04
N GLY A 391 -25.54 23.92 42.79
CA GLY A 391 -26.62 24.01 41.82
C GLY A 391 -27.92 24.10 42.62
N THR A 392 -28.73 25.12 42.39
CA THR A 392 -30.15 25.02 42.74
C THR A 392 -30.67 23.73 42.08
N PRO A 393 -31.39 22.84 42.78
CA PRO A 393 -32.02 21.71 42.11
C PRO A 393 -32.84 22.21 40.91
N GLU A 394 -32.56 21.70 39.73
CA GLU A 394 -33.25 22.05 38.49
C GLU A 394 -34.23 20.93 38.15
N PHE A 395 -35.40 21.29 37.62
CA PHE A 395 -36.36 20.35 37.05
C PHE A 395 -36.09 20.22 35.55
N ASP A 396 -36.25 19.02 35.02
CA ASP A 396 -35.90 18.69 33.64
C ASP A 396 -36.55 17.37 33.24
N LEU A 397 -37.53 17.46 32.33
CA LEU A 397 -38.15 16.34 31.66
C LEU A 397 -37.82 16.33 30.18
N ALA A 398 -37.44 15.17 29.68
CA ALA A 398 -37.17 14.94 28.28
C ALA A 398 -38.05 13.82 27.71
N VAL A 399 -38.54 13.97 26.48
CA VAL A 399 -39.39 12.99 25.78
C VAL A 399 -38.63 12.30 24.66
N ARG A 400 -38.92 11.02 24.44
CA ARG A 400 -38.52 10.26 23.25
C ARG A 400 -39.72 9.49 22.71
N GLU A 401 -39.94 9.55 21.41
CA GLU A 401 -40.97 8.80 20.70
C GLU A 401 -40.34 7.77 19.76
N TYR A 402 -40.88 6.55 19.75
CA TYR A 402 -40.46 5.53 18.81
C TYR A 402 -41.58 4.56 18.42
N ILE A 403 -41.54 4.06 17.19
CA ILE A 403 -42.47 2.99 16.77
C ILE A 403 -42.08 1.70 17.49
N SER A 404 -43.02 1.17 18.26
CA SER A 404 -42.86 -0.06 19.05
C SER A 404 -43.56 -1.27 18.43
N SER A 405 -44.54 -1.05 17.55
CA SER A 405 -45.23 -2.11 16.80
C SER A 405 -45.88 -1.54 15.53
N VAL A 406 -45.88 -2.34 14.46
CA VAL A 406 -46.73 -2.11 13.27
C VAL A 406 -47.50 -3.39 13.00
N ILE A 407 -48.82 -3.29 12.94
CA ILE A 407 -49.73 -4.41 12.65
C ILE A 407 -50.37 -4.13 11.29
N ASP A 408 -50.25 -5.08 10.37
CA ASP A 408 -50.86 -4.94 9.04
C ASP A 408 -52.39 -5.03 9.10
N SER A 409 -53.05 -4.70 7.98
CA SER A 409 -54.52 -4.75 7.86
C SER A 409 -55.15 -6.13 8.12
N ARG A 410 -54.35 -7.21 8.15
CA ARG A 410 -54.78 -8.59 8.45
C ARG A 410 -54.56 -8.98 9.91
N GLY A 411 -53.97 -8.09 10.73
CA GLY A 411 -53.66 -8.36 12.13
C GLY A 411 -52.29 -9.00 12.36
N ILE A 412 -51.38 -8.99 11.37
CA ILE A 412 -50.05 -9.60 11.47
C ILE A 412 -49.01 -8.52 11.83
N SER A 413 -48.19 -8.79 12.85
CA SER A 413 -47.10 -7.88 13.26
C SER A 413 -45.93 -7.89 12.26
N LYS A 414 -45.51 -6.72 11.80
CA LYS A 414 -44.32 -6.52 10.97
C LYS A 414 -43.05 -6.58 11.83
N LYS A 415 -42.01 -7.25 11.33
CA LYS A 415 -40.70 -7.34 12.01
C LYS A 415 -39.79 -6.20 11.58
N PHE A 416 -39.20 -5.52 12.56
CA PHE A 416 -38.15 -4.51 12.40
C PHE A 416 -37.26 -4.52 13.66
N GLU A 417 -36.08 -3.93 13.58
CA GLU A 417 -35.15 -3.84 14.73
C GLU A 417 -35.73 -2.98 15.86
N SER A 418 -35.31 -3.24 17.10
CA SER A 418 -35.76 -2.43 18.24
C SER A 418 -35.36 -0.97 18.07
N ARG A 419 -36.31 -0.07 18.35
CA ARG A 419 -36.13 1.39 18.27
C ARG A 419 -36.14 2.07 19.64
N GLU A 420 -36.05 1.25 20.69
CA GLU A 420 -36.02 1.75 22.05
C GLU A 420 -34.75 2.61 22.29
N PRO A 421 -34.88 3.82 22.87
CA PRO A 421 -33.74 4.68 23.16
C PRO A 421 -32.66 3.99 24.01
N GLN A 422 -31.44 3.93 23.49
CA GLN A 422 -30.30 3.33 24.16
C GLN A 422 -29.48 4.40 24.89
N ILE A 423 -29.20 4.17 26.17
CA ILE A 423 -28.45 5.11 27.02
C ILE A 423 -27.32 4.35 27.72
N THR A 424 -26.09 4.84 27.55
CA THR A 424 -24.92 4.23 28.19
C THR A 424 -24.70 4.79 29.60
N GLN A 425 -24.03 4.02 30.46
CA GLN A 425 -23.59 4.50 31.77
C GLN A 425 -22.67 5.73 31.66
N GLU A 426 -21.88 5.83 30.59
CA GLU A 426 -21.02 6.99 30.35
C GLU A 426 -21.84 8.24 30.05
N ASN A 427 -22.89 8.14 29.22
CA ASN A 427 -23.76 9.27 28.92
C ASN A 427 -24.49 9.76 30.19
N LEU A 428 -24.94 8.84 31.04
CA LEU A 428 -25.54 9.17 32.33
C LEU A 428 -24.53 9.78 33.32
N ARG A 429 -23.28 9.31 33.31
CA ARG A 429 -22.20 9.92 34.10
C ARG A 429 -21.88 11.33 33.61
N LYS A 430 -21.86 11.54 32.30
CA LYS A 430 -21.69 12.87 31.69
C LYS A 430 -22.84 13.80 32.10
N LEU A 431 -24.10 13.35 32.04
CA LEU A 431 -25.25 14.08 32.57
C LEU A 431 -25.07 14.43 34.06
N ALA A 432 -24.68 13.46 34.89
CA ALA A 432 -24.47 13.66 36.33
C ALA A 432 -23.35 14.66 36.66
N THR A 433 -22.39 14.82 35.74
CA THR A 433 -21.25 15.72 35.88
C THR A 433 -21.41 17.05 35.12
N LYS A 434 -22.59 17.31 34.54
CA LYS A 434 -22.88 18.47 33.66
C LYS A 434 -21.92 18.58 32.46
N ASN A 435 -21.51 17.44 31.93
CA ASN A 435 -20.66 17.30 30.73
C ASN A 435 -21.38 16.51 29.62
N ALA A 436 -22.72 16.43 29.65
CA ALA A 436 -23.45 15.83 28.54
C ALA A 436 -23.24 16.62 27.24
N GLU A 437 -23.43 15.94 26.11
CA GLU A 437 -23.10 16.51 24.79
C GLU A 437 -24.19 17.47 24.29
N LEU A 438 -25.41 17.31 24.78
CA LEU A 438 -26.59 18.06 24.34
C LEU A 438 -26.96 19.13 25.38
N SER A 439 -27.63 20.19 24.91
CA SER A 439 -28.17 21.28 25.74
C SER A 439 -27.18 21.89 26.75
N ASN A 440 -25.90 22.05 26.39
CA ASN A 440 -24.86 22.55 27.30
C ASN A 440 -24.66 21.68 28.56
N GLY A 441 -24.89 20.38 28.46
CA GLY A 441 -24.61 19.41 29.52
C GLY A 441 -25.81 18.97 30.35
N THR A 442 -27.02 19.35 29.97
CA THR A 442 -28.28 19.08 30.71
C THR A 442 -29.10 17.93 30.14
N THR A 443 -28.98 17.61 28.86
CA THR A 443 -29.72 16.49 28.24
C THR A 443 -28.80 15.27 28.02
N ALA A 444 -29.20 14.06 28.44
CA ALA A 444 -28.40 12.87 28.16
C ALA A 444 -28.49 12.42 26.69
N LEU A 445 -27.38 11.91 26.16
CA LEU A 445 -27.33 11.28 24.84
C LEU A 445 -28.08 9.93 24.88
N LYS A 446 -29.21 9.85 24.16
CA LYS A 446 -30.13 8.71 24.06
C LYS A 446 -30.26 8.29 22.60
N THR A 447 -29.50 7.27 22.18
CA THR A 447 -29.38 6.91 20.76
C THR A 447 -30.47 5.94 20.33
N HIS A 448 -31.19 6.24 19.24
CA HIS A 448 -32.06 5.28 18.55
C HIS A 448 -32.32 5.67 17.10
N SER A 449 -32.67 4.68 16.28
CA SER A 449 -32.92 4.87 14.85
C SER A 449 -34.17 5.70 14.60
N LYS A 450 -34.05 6.70 13.73
CA LYS A 450 -35.18 7.44 13.14
C LYS A 450 -35.37 7.07 11.66
N GLN A 451 -34.74 5.98 11.22
CA GLN A 451 -34.92 5.45 9.87
C GLN A 451 -36.40 5.10 9.63
N PRO A 452 -37.03 5.54 8.55
CA PRO A 452 -38.45 5.34 8.33
C PRO A 452 -38.86 3.86 8.29
N ILE A 453 -39.98 3.50 8.92
CA ILE A 453 -40.52 2.13 8.84
C ILE A 453 -41.50 2.01 7.68
N ASN A 454 -41.31 1.00 6.83
CA ASN A 454 -42.23 0.71 5.73
C ASN A 454 -43.62 0.29 6.23
N VAL A 455 -44.61 1.12 5.95
CA VAL A 455 -46.01 0.89 6.26
C VAL A 455 -46.85 0.80 4.97
N SER A 456 -48.07 0.30 5.12
CA SER A 456 -49.05 0.15 4.05
C SER A 456 -50.37 0.78 4.49
N SER A 457 -51.20 1.18 3.52
CA SER A 457 -52.54 1.70 3.83
C SER A 457 -53.34 0.67 4.65
N GLY A 458 -53.94 1.12 5.74
CA GLY A 458 -54.67 0.28 6.70
C GLY A 458 -53.85 -0.28 7.86
N ASP A 459 -52.51 -0.18 7.84
CA ASP A 459 -51.67 -0.58 8.96
C ASP A 459 -51.99 0.22 10.23
N ILE A 460 -51.86 -0.41 11.40
CA ILE A 460 -51.93 0.25 12.71
C ILE A 460 -50.51 0.36 13.27
N ILE A 461 -50.06 1.59 13.49
CA ILE A 461 -48.77 1.93 14.09
C ILE A 461 -48.99 2.19 15.58
N THR A 462 -48.17 1.57 16.43
CA THR A 462 -48.14 1.85 17.87
C THR A 462 -46.84 2.58 18.21
N TYR A 463 -46.97 3.85 18.58
CA TYR A 463 -45.90 4.69 19.10
C TYR A 463 -45.78 4.47 20.61
N THR A 464 -44.55 4.40 21.12
CA THR A 464 -44.24 4.48 22.54
C THR A 464 -43.52 5.79 22.80
N ILE A 465 -44.11 6.60 23.68
CA ILE A 465 -43.62 7.89 24.15
C ILE A 465 -43.06 7.68 25.55
N ARG A 466 -41.75 7.86 25.70
CA ARG A 466 -41.02 7.69 26.95
C ARG A 466 -40.58 9.05 27.48
N ILE A 467 -40.94 9.34 28.74
CA ILE A 467 -40.60 10.60 29.39
C ILE A 467 -39.62 10.34 30.52
N TYR A 468 -38.42 10.91 30.43
CA TYR A 468 -37.35 10.82 31.41
C TYR A 468 -37.37 12.05 32.32
N ASN A 469 -36.90 11.90 33.56
CA ASN A 469 -36.55 13.03 34.41
C ASN A 469 -35.02 13.10 34.57
N GLU A 470 -34.39 14.06 33.91
CA GLU A 470 -32.92 14.28 33.94
C GLU A 470 -32.52 15.30 35.03
N GLY A 471 -33.54 15.91 35.66
CA GLY A 471 -33.45 16.91 36.73
C GLY A 471 -33.23 16.35 38.12
N GLN A 472 -33.01 17.25 39.09
CA GLN A 472 -32.82 16.91 40.51
C GLN A 472 -34.11 17.09 41.33
N ILE A 473 -35.24 17.34 40.67
CA ILE A 473 -36.56 17.53 41.28
C ILE A 473 -37.52 16.47 40.73
N ASN A 474 -38.21 15.76 41.62
CA ASN A 474 -39.29 14.84 41.21
C ASN A 474 -40.45 15.65 40.60
N GLY A 475 -41.15 15.11 39.61
CA GLY A 475 -42.38 15.75 39.13
C GLY A 475 -43.14 14.94 38.10
N TYR A 476 -43.95 15.63 37.30
CA TYR A 476 -44.98 15.06 36.44
C TYR A 476 -45.01 15.76 35.08
N ALA A 477 -45.15 14.98 34.00
CA ALA A 477 -45.65 15.47 32.71
C ALA A 477 -47.17 15.50 32.78
N LYS A 478 -47.74 16.67 33.08
CA LYS A 478 -49.17 16.86 33.34
C LYS A 478 -50.02 16.75 32.08
N GLU A 479 -49.47 17.16 30.95
CA GLU A 479 -50.15 17.09 29.65
C GLU A 479 -49.10 16.80 28.58
N ILE A 480 -49.41 15.88 27.69
CA ILE A 480 -48.61 15.54 26.52
C ILE A 480 -49.52 15.66 25.31
N THR A 481 -49.04 16.33 24.28
CA THR A 481 -49.76 16.56 23.03
C THR A 481 -49.05 15.84 21.90
N ASP A 482 -49.83 15.21 21.02
CA ASP A 482 -49.34 14.55 19.81
C ASP A 482 -50.04 15.13 18.57
N TYR A 483 -49.25 15.41 17.55
CA TYR A 483 -49.64 16.07 16.31
C TYR A 483 -49.64 15.06 15.16
N ILE A 484 -50.83 14.56 14.83
CA ILE A 484 -51.03 13.51 13.83
C ILE A 484 -50.89 14.11 12.42
N PRO A 485 -49.98 13.63 11.55
CA PRO A 485 -49.80 14.17 10.21
C PRO A 485 -50.96 13.83 9.27
N ALA A 486 -51.01 14.48 8.11
CA ALA A 486 -51.82 14.01 6.99
C ALA A 486 -51.40 12.57 6.60
N GLY A 487 -52.36 11.70 6.29
CA GLY A 487 -52.10 10.29 5.99
C GLY A 487 -52.05 9.34 7.20
N LEU A 488 -52.09 9.86 8.43
CA LEU A 488 -52.39 9.11 9.65
C LEU A 488 -53.73 9.53 10.24
N GLU A 489 -54.41 8.58 10.90
CA GLU A 489 -55.65 8.79 11.62
C GLU A 489 -55.50 8.30 13.07
N PHE A 490 -55.85 9.15 14.03
CA PHE A 490 -55.95 8.74 15.43
C PHE A 490 -57.03 7.66 15.60
N VAL A 491 -56.67 6.49 16.14
CA VAL A 491 -57.65 5.43 16.39
C VAL A 491 -58.47 5.78 17.64
N SER A 492 -59.77 5.99 17.49
CA SER A 492 -60.64 6.38 18.62
C SER A 492 -60.50 5.42 19.83
N PRO A 493 -60.57 5.92 21.08
CA PRO A 493 -60.56 5.08 22.29
C PRO A 493 -61.63 3.96 22.34
N ASP A 494 -62.73 4.11 21.60
CA ASP A 494 -63.73 3.04 21.46
C ASP A 494 -63.22 1.85 20.64
N GLN A 495 -62.23 2.08 19.76
CA GLN A 495 -61.65 1.11 18.83
C GLN A 495 -60.24 0.65 19.25
N SER A 496 -59.53 1.41 20.11
CA SER A 496 -58.19 1.06 20.59
C SER A 496 -58.17 0.95 22.11
N GLU A 497 -57.85 -0.26 22.62
CA GLU A 497 -57.63 -0.47 24.05
C GLU A 497 -56.45 0.33 24.59
N ILE A 498 -55.41 0.54 23.77
CA ILE A 498 -54.23 1.33 24.11
C ILE A 498 -54.60 2.80 24.27
N ASN A 499 -55.27 3.41 23.29
CA ASN A 499 -55.62 4.83 23.36
C ASN A 499 -56.60 5.11 24.50
N ARG A 500 -57.50 4.15 24.81
CA ARG A 500 -58.37 4.21 25.99
C ARG A 500 -57.59 4.08 27.30
N ARG A 501 -56.65 3.14 27.42
CA ARG A 501 -55.83 2.93 28.62
C ARG A 501 -55.01 4.17 28.97
N TYR A 502 -54.40 4.78 27.98
CA TYR A 502 -53.58 5.99 28.14
C TYR A 502 -54.39 7.28 28.02
N GLY A 503 -55.72 7.21 27.91
CA GLY A 503 -56.59 8.38 28.00
C GLY A 503 -56.40 9.43 26.91
N TRP A 504 -56.00 9.04 25.70
CA TRP A 504 -55.85 9.96 24.58
C TRP A 504 -57.19 10.51 24.12
N GLN A 505 -57.29 11.84 23.96
CA GLN A 505 -58.48 12.53 23.51
C GLN A 505 -58.15 13.55 22.43
N THR A 506 -59.06 13.75 21.47
CA THR A 506 -58.93 14.80 20.46
C THR A 506 -59.22 16.18 21.04
N THR A 507 -58.47 17.19 20.61
CA THR A 507 -58.68 18.59 20.97
C THR A 507 -59.09 19.46 19.79
N THR A 508 -59.01 18.92 18.58
CA THR A 508 -59.37 19.60 17.32
C THR A 508 -60.45 18.81 16.58
N SER A 509 -61.30 19.50 15.82
CA SER A 509 -62.39 18.85 15.06
C SER A 509 -61.91 17.93 13.93
N ASP A 510 -60.65 18.07 13.49
CA ASP A 510 -60.01 17.24 12.47
C ASP A 510 -59.27 16.03 13.05
N ASN A 511 -59.25 15.87 14.38
CA ASN A 511 -58.53 14.83 15.11
C ASN A 511 -57.01 14.80 14.83
N LYS A 512 -56.42 15.94 14.46
CA LYS A 512 -54.99 16.07 14.18
C LYS A 512 -54.16 16.52 15.39
N THR A 513 -54.80 16.97 16.46
CA THR A 513 -54.12 17.27 17.73
C THR A 513 -54.82 16.54 18.86
N ILE A 514 -54.10 15.61 19.46
CA ILE A 514 -54.60 14.77 20.55
C ILE A 514 -53.77 14.98 21.81
N LYS A 515 -54.39 14.78 22.98
CA LYS A 515 -53.74 14.98 24.27
C LYS A 515 -53.99 13.84 25.24
N THR A 516 -53.07 13.65 26.17
CA THR A 516 -53.23 12.78 27.33
C THR A 516 -52.76 13.47 28.61
N GLU A 517 -53.48 13.23 29.70
CA GLU A 517 -53.08 13.61 31.06
C GLU A 517 -52.62 12.39 31.89
N TYR A 518 -52.34 11.24 31.25
CA TYR A 518 -51.96 10.01 31.96
C TYR A 518 -50.73 10.22 32.86
N GLY A 519 -49.75 11.00 32.40
CA GLY A 519 -48.55 11.35 33.17
C GLY A 519 -48.82 12.21 34.41
N ALA A 520 -50.01 12.83 34.54
CA ALA A 520 -50.31 13.75 35.62
C ALA A 520 -50.31 13.10 37.02
N ASN A 521 -50.50 11.79 37.08
CA ASN A 521 -50.51 11.00 38.32
C ASN A 521 -49.34 10.02 38.42
N GLN A 522 -48.36 10.10 37.50
CA GLN A 522 -47.20 9.21 37.46
C GLN A 522 -45.96 9.99 37.90
N LEU A 523 -45.54 9.80 39.15
CA LEU A 523 -44.36 10.50 39.68
C LEU A 523 -43.10 10.01 38.97
N ILE A 524 -42.43 10.89 38.24
CA ILE A 524 -41.14 10.61 37.62
C ILE A 524 -40.04 11.08 38.59
N GLN A 525 -39.33 10.12 39.17
CA GLN A 525 -38.31 10.38 40.19
C GLN A 525 -37.12 11.12 39.61
N LYS A 526 -36.56 12.05 40.40
CA LYS A 526 -35.36 12.82 40.07
C LYS A 526 -34.17 11.92 39.72
N PHE A 527 -33.31 12.42 38.85
CA PHE A 527 -32.02 11.82 38.56
C PHE A 527 -31.07 11.92 39.75
N ASN A 528 -30.48 10.79 40.15
CA ASN A 528 -29.48 10.75 41.21
C ASN A 528 -28.09 11.07 40.65
N LEU A 529 -27.56 12.25 40.96
CA LEU A 529 -26.23 12.69 40.51
C LEU A 529 -25.07 11.89 41.15
N GLN A 530 -25.32 11.21 42.27
CA GLN A 530 -24.29 10.48 43.03
C GLN A 530 -24.85 9.17 43.62
N PRO A 531 -25.18 8.17 42.79
CA PRO A 531 -25.64 6.86 43.27
C PRO A 531 -24.51 6.15 44.03
N LYS A 532 -24.86 5.49 45.14
CA LYS A 532 -23.90 4.86 46.08
C LYS A 532 -23.03 3.78 45.42
N ASP A 533 -23.58 3.07 44.43
CA ASP A 533 -22.93 1.99 43.68
C ASP A 533 -22.32 2.46 42.35
N LYS A 534 -22.36 3.77 42.06
CA LYS A 534 -21.93 4.39 40.80
C LYS A 534 -22.67 3.87 39.56
N LYS A 535 -23.85 3.26 39.72
CA LYS A 535 -24.74 2.92 38.61
C LYS A 535 -25.78 4.01 38.45
N TYR A 536 -25.66 4.77 37.38
CA TYR A 536 -26.59 5.86 37.07
C TYR A 536 -27.82 5.30 36.36
N SER A 537 -29.00 5.84 36.65
CA SER A 537 -30.25 5.47 36.00
C SER A 537 -31.20 6.66 35.96
N LEU A 538 -31.87 6.86 34.83
CA LEU A 538 -33.00 7.78 34.72
C LEU A 538 -34.29 7.06 35.08
N ASN A 539 -35.17 7.73 35.82
CA ASN A 539 -36.54 7.27 35.96
C ASN A 539 -37.36 7.77 34.78
N TYR A 540 -38.28 6.94 34.31
CA TYR A 540 -39.14 7.27 33.18
C TYR A 540 -40.51 6.63 33.30
N ILE A 541 -41.44 7.11 32.48
CA ILE A 541 -42.74 6.50 32.22
C ILE A 541 -42.92 6.27 30.73
N ASP A 542 -43.65 5.21 30.37
CA ASP A 542 -44.01 4.88 28.99
C ASP A 542 -45.52 5.05 28.78
N ILE A 543 -45.85 5.77 27.70
CA ILE A 543 -47.22 6.04 27.25
C ILE A 543 -47.30 5.59 25.79
N GLN A 544 -48.37 4.88 25.42
CA GLN A 544 -48.52 4.39 24.05
C GLN A 544 -49.68 5.07 23.33
N LEU A 545 -49.51 5.20 22.01
CA LEU A 545 -50.46 5.80 21.09
C LEU A 545 -50.61 4.91 19.85
N GLN A 546 -51.84 4.68 19.40
CA GLN A 546 -52.15 3.97 18.16
C GLN A 546 -52.75 4.89 17.10
N CYS A 547 -52.17 4.84 15.90
CA CYS A 547 -52.63 5.55 14.71
C CYS A 547 -52.79 4.57 13.55
N ARG A 548 -53.75 4.81 12.66
CA ARG A 548 -54.00 4.04 11.44
C ARG A 548 -53.43 4.79 10.24
N VAL A 549 -52.76 4.09 9.34
CA VAL A 549 -52.32 4.64 8.05
C VAL A 549 -53.51 4.74 7.11
N THR A 550 -53.85 5.96 6.70
CA THR A 550 -54.96 6.25 5.77
C THR A 550 -54.47 6.73 4.41
N ALA A 551 -53.20 7.11 4.29
CA ALA A 551 -52.61 7.48 3.01
C ALA A 551 -52.64 6.32 2.00
N ILE A 552 -52.82 6.68 0.74
CA ILE A 552 -52.67 5.82 -0.44
C ILE A 552 -51.73 6.57 -1.37
N THR A 553 -50.67 5.93 -1.87
CA THR A 553 -49.79 6.51 -2.89
C THR A 553 -49.70 5.60 -4.10
N ASN A 554 -49.78 6.20 -5.30
CA ASN A 554 -49.56 5.56 -6.59
C ASN A 554 -48.28 6.09 -7.27
N SER A 555 -47.54 6.98 -6.63
CA SER A 555 -46.35 7.62 -7.19
C SER A 555 -45.25 7.66 -6.13
N ASP A 556 -45.06 8.81 -5.47
CA ASP A 556 -43.94 9.08 -4.59
C ASP A 556 -44.11 8.46 -3.20
N ASP A 557 -42.97 8.13 -2.59
CA ASP A 557 -42.81 7.83 -1.18
C ASP A 557 -43.45 8.93 -0.32
N ASN A 558 -44.35 8.53 0.59
CA ASN A 558 -45.01 9.45 1.53
C ASN A 558 -44.49 9.23 2.95
N PHE A 559 -43.81 10.23 3.48
CA PHE A 559 -43.24 10.24 4.83
C PHE A 559 -44.26 10.78 5.84
N LEU A 560 -44.78 9.89 6.69
CA LEU A 560 -45.74 10.18 7.74
C LEU A 560 -44.97 10.51 9.03
N ARG A 561 -44.84 11.80 9.34
CA ARG A 561 -44.09 12.33 10.50
C ARG A 561 -45.02 12.58 11.68
N ASN A 562 -44.99 11.71 12.68
CA ASN A 562 -45.70 11.90 13.94
C ASN A 562 -44.82 12.71 14.89
N ILE A 563 -45.39 13.68 15.61
CA ILE A 563 -44.64 14.60 16.48
C ILE A 563 -45.31 14.64 17.84
N VAL A 564 -44.54 14.49 18.92
CA VAL A 564 -45.00 14.60 20.30
C VAL A 564 -44.31 15.74 21.04
N GLU A 565 -45.01 16.36 22.00
CA GLU A 565 -44.52 17.44 22.84
C GLU A 565 -45.08 17.33 24.27
N ILE A 566 -44.26 17.57 25.29
CA ILE A 566 -44.72 17.76 26.67
C ILE A 566 -45.27 19.20 26.79
N THR A 567 -46.58 19.34 26.90
CA THR A 567 -47.22 20.67 26.88
C THR A 567 -47.50 21.24 28.27
N LYS A 568 -47.37 20.43 29.33
CA LYS A 568 -47.51 20.91 30.72
C LYS A 568 -46.71 20.06 31.70
N ILE A 569 -46.02 20.72 32.62
CA ILE A 569 -45.20 20.08 33.67
C ILE A 569 -45.54 20.62 35.07
N ALA A 570 -45.23 19.84 36.11
CA ALA A 570 -45.33 20.27 37.51
C ALA A 570 -44.31 19.54 38.40
N ASP A 571 -43.91 20.17 39.50
CA ASP A 571 -43.09 19.51 40.53
C ASP A 571 -43.91 18.47 41.33
N TYR A 572 -43.26 17.74 42.25
CA TYR A 572 -43.92 16.72 43.06
C TYR A 572 -45.04 17.26 44.00
N ASN A 573 -45.00 18.55 44.32
CA ASN A 573 -46.03 19.25 45.11
C ASN A 573 -47.15 19.82 44.24
N ASN A 574 -47.13 19.53 42.93
CA ASN A 574 -48.10 20.01 41.95
C ASN A 574 -48.02 21.52 41.68
N ASN A 575 -46.88 22.15 41.97
CA ASN A 575 -46.64 23.55 41.63
C ASN A 575 -46.12 23.68 40.20
N SER A 576 -46.41 24.81 39.57
CA SER A 576 -45.77 25.20 38.31
C SER A 576 -44.27 25.30 38.51
N ILE A 577 -43.53 24.74 37.57
CA ILE A 577 -42.08 24.75 37.56
C ILE A 577 -41.60 24.99 36.12
N SER A 578 -40.42 25.58 35.98
CA SER A 578 -39.76 25.70 34.67
C SER A 578 -38.89 24.48 34.44
N ASP A 579 -38.95 23.96 33.22
CA ASP A 579 -37.90 23.09 32.70
C ASP A 579 -36.64 23.93 32.45
N ARG A 580 -35.46 23.34 32.61
CA ARG A 580 -34.22 24.14 32.63
C ARG A 580 -33.68 24.46 31.24
N ASP A 581 -34.02 23.66 30.24
CA ASP A 581 -33.51 23.75 28.88
C ASP A 581 -34.60 23.61 27.81
N SER A 582 -35.87 23.52 28.22
CA SER A 582 -37.04 23.42 27.34
C SER A 582 -38.19 24.32 27.81
N THR A 583 -39.10 24.67 26.90
CA THR A 583 -40.31 25.46 27.21
C THR A 583 -41.56 24.71 26.74
N PRO A 584 -42.37 24.16 27.67
CA PRO A 584 -43.57 23.41 27.31
C PRO A 584 -44.52 24.20 26.41
N ASN A 585 -45.07 23.53 25.39
CA ASN A 585 -46.08 24.08 24.47
C ASN A 585 -45.57 25.30 23.66
N ASN A 586 -44.39 25.17 23.05
CA ASN A 586 -43.76 26.21 22.23
C ASN A 586 -43.60 25.84 20.75
N LEU A 587 -43.99 24.63 20.31
CA LEU A 587 -43.92 24.25 18.90
C LEU A 587 -44.89 25.07 18.01
N SER A 588 -44.32 25.81 17.06
CA SER A 588 -45.10 26.57 16.07
C SER A 588 -45.65 25.69 14.95
N ASP A 589 -46.73 26.10 14.29
CA ASP A 589 -47.33 25.33 13.18
C ASP A 589 -46.37 25.11 12.01
N GLN A 590 -45.46 26.06 11.76
CA GLN A 590 -44.39 25.90 10.78
C GLN A 590 -43.38 24.81 11.19
N SER A 591 -43.07 24.71 12.49
CA SER A 591 -42.16 23.68 13.02
C SER A 591 -42.80 22.29 12.95
N LYS A 592 -44.13 22.20 13.00
CA LYS A 592 -44.87 20.94 12.84
C LYS A 592 -44.88 20.45 11.39
N ILE A 593 -45.05 21.35 10.41
CA ILE A 593 -45.12 21.00 8.97
C ILE A 593 -43.73 20.66 8.39
N GLY A 594 -42.66 21.19 8.97
CA GLY A 594 -41.29 21.02 8.48
C GLY A 594 -40.28 20.65 9.57
N TYR A 595 -40.68 19.78 10.50
CA TYR A 595 -39.91 19.44 11.69
C TYR A 595 -38.45 19.07 11.35
N ASN A 596 -37.51 19.88 11.82
CA ASN A 596 -36.09 19.66 11.60
C ASN A 596 -35.58 18.63 12.61
N TRP A 597 -35.41 17.39 12.15
CA TRP A 597 -34.95 16.22 12.92
C TRP A 597 -33.58 16.35 13.61
N GLY A 598 -32.80 17.39 13.33
CA GLY A 598 -31.60 17.81 14.08
C GLY A 598 -30.84 16.70 14.82
N GLU A 599 -30.96 16.70 16.14
CA GLU A 599 -30.29 15.79 17.08
C GLU A 599 -31.25 14.71 17.62
N SER A 600 -32.37 14.45 16.94
CA SER A 600 -33.44 13.57 17.43
C SER A 600 -32.90 12.14 17.60
N GLU A 601 -32.13 11.61 16.64
CA GLU A 601 -31.46 10.30 16.80
C GLU A 601 -30.55 10.20 18.04
N ARG A 602 -30.15 11.35 18.61
CA ARG A 602 -29.24 11.49 19.76
C ARG A 602 -29.96 11.87 21.05
N GLY A 603 -31.27 12.14 21.01
CA GLY A 603 -32.08 12.36 22.20
C GLY A 603 -32.63 13.77 22.38
N LYS A 604 -32.57 14.63 21.35
CA LYS A 604 -33.10 16.00 21.39
C LYS A 604 -33.79 16.38 20.08
N GLY A 605 -35.06 16.80 20.16
CA GLY A 605 -35.81 17.42 19.08
C GLY A 605 -35.37 18.85 18.77
N TYR A 606 -36.30 19.78 18.64
CA TYR A 606 -35.95 21.21 18.70
C TYR A 606 -35.43 21.55 20.11
N GLU A 607 -36.18 21.11 21.11
CA GLU A 607 -35.85 21.05 22.52
C GLU A 607 -35.90 19.55 22.94
N ASP A 608 -35.69 19.23 24.21
CA ASP A 608 -35.74 17.82 24.65
C ASP A 608 -37.11 17.38 25.17
N ASP A 609 -38.07 18.30 25.25
CA ASP A 609 -39.49 18.06 25.55
C ASP A 609 -40.35 17.80 24.30
N ASP A 610 -39.75 17.77 23.11
CA ASP A 610 -40.37 17.35 21.85
C ASP A 610 -39.57 16.26 21.09
N ASP A 611 -40.28 15.44 20.31
CA ASP A 611 -39.65 14.44 19.44
C ASP A 611 -40.51 14.11 18.20
N VAL A 612 -39.89 13.48 17.21
CA VAL A 612 -40.53 13.06 15.95
C VAL A 612 -40.25 11.59 15.65
N GLU A 613 -41.21 10.92 15.02
CA GLU A 613 -41.03 9.57 14.49
C GLU A 613 -41.64 9.44 13.09
N VAL A 614 -41.00 8.63 12.23
CA VAL A 614 -41.32 8.59 10.80
C VAL A 614 -41.71 7.19 10.35
N ALA A 615 -42.89 7.10 9.72
CA ALA A 615 -43.29 5.95 8.93
C ALA A 615 -43.24 6.29 7.44
N LEU A 616 -42.83 5.34 6.61
CA LEU A 616 -42.73 5.48 5.16
C LEU A 616 -43.79 4.62 4.49
N LEU A 617 -44.74 5.26 3.81
CA LEU A 617 -45.59 4.58 2.85
C LEU A 617 -44.86 4.61 1.50
N LYS A 618 -44.28 3.47 1.10
CA LYS A 618 -43.53 3.40 -0.16
C LYS A 618 -44.43 3.67 -1.37
N GLY A 619 -43.88 4.47 -2.28
CA GLY A 619 -44.40 4.74 -3.62
C GLY A 619 -44.50 3.50 -4.48
N ARG A 620 -45.21 3.62 -5.60
CA ARG A 620 -45.26 2.62 -6.65
C ARG A 620 -44.52 3.19 -7.86
N TYR A 621 -43.42 2.54 -8.22
CA TYR A 621 -42.50 2.99 -9.26
C TYR A 621 -42.50 1.97 -10.39
N PHE A 622 -42.71 2.46 -11.61
CA PHE A 622 -42.41 1.73 -12.84
C PHE A 622 -41.18 2.37 -13.46
N ASP A 623 -40.19 1.57 -13.80
CA ASP A 623 -38.93 2.06 -14.34
C ASP A 623 -38.22 0.91 -15.06
N LEU A 624 -38.06 1.05 -16.37
CA LEU A 624 -37.38 0.11 -17.24
C LEU A 624 -36.09 0.71 -17.77
N ALA A 625 -34.99 -0.02 -17.59
CA ALA A 625 -33.69 0.33 -18.14
C ALA A 625 -33.30 -0.62 -19.29
N LEU A 626 -32.59 -0.12 -20.29
CA LEU A 626 -32.10 -0.88 -21.45
C LEU A 626 -30.58 -0.95 -21.45
N ARG A 627 -30.03 -2.16 -21.58
CA ARG A 627 -28.61 -2.36 -21.90
C ARG A 627 -28.44 -3.15 -23.20
N LYS A 628 -27.58 -2.66 -24.08
CA LYS A 628 -27.21 -3.26 -25.35
C LYS A 628 -25.78 -3.76 -25.31
N PHE A 629 -25.50 -4.95 -25.85
CA PHE A 629 -24.14 -5.46 -25.99
C PHE A 629 -23.99 -6.46 -27.13
N ILE A 630 -22.80 -6.49 -27.74
CA ILE A 630 -22.47 -7.41 -28.84
C ILE A 630 -22.07 -8.77 -28.26
N ILE A 631 -22.64 -9.85 -28.81
CA ILE A 631 -22.36 -11.23 -28.38
C ILE A 631 -21.67 -12.09 -29.45
N SER A 632 -21.78 -11.73 -30.74
CA SER A 632 -21.07 -12.44 -31.81
C SER A 632 -20.82 -11.56 -33.02
N VAL A 633 -19.77 -11.91 -33.77
CA VAL A 633 -19.53 -11.44 -35.15
C VAL A 633 -19.51 -12.68 -36.04
N ASN A 634 -20.38 -12.70 -37.05
CA ASN A 634 -20.80 -13.88 -37.80
C ASN A 634 -21.13 -15.03 -36.82
N ASN A 635 -20.39 -16.14 -36.93
CA ASN A 635 -20.55 -17.35 -36.14
C ASN A 635 -19.58 -17.41 -34.94
N ARG A 636 -18.73 -16.40 -34.75
CA ARG A 636 -17.78 -16.32 -33.64
C ARG A 636 -18.41 -15.62 -32.46
N GLU A 637 -18.71 -16.37 -31.40
CA GLU A 637 -19.17 -15.81 -30.13
C GLU A 637 -18.04 -15.07 -29.39
N LEU A 638 -18.35 -13.91 -28.81
CA LEU A 638 -17.43 -13.10 -28.02
C LEU A 638 -17.59 -13.48 -26.53
N LYS A 639 -16.98 -14.59 -26.14
CA LYS A 639 -17.04 -15.13 -24.78
C LYS A 639 -15.67 -15.19 -24.12
N ASP A 640 -15.66 -14.95 -22.82
CA ASP A 640 -14.60 -15.38 -21.92
C ASP A 640 -15.12 -16.59 -21.13
N GLN A 641 -14.57 -17.77 -21.40
CA GLN A 641 -15.07 -19.06 -20.93
C GLN A 641 -16.55 -19.27 -21.30
N ASN A 642 -17.47 -19.14 -20.33
CA ASN A 642 -18.90 -19.35 -20.47
C ASN A 642 -19.72 -18.05 -20.37
N LYS A 643 -19.08 -16.89 -20.19
CA LYS A 643 -19.76 -15.60 -20.05
C LYS A 643 -19.47 -14.72 -21.28
N TYR A 644 -20.48 -14.01 -21.78
CA TYR A 644 -20.25 -13.03 -22.84
C TYR A 644 -19.38 -11.89 -22.31
N ASP A 645 -18.32 -11.57 -23.04
CA ASP A 645 -17.27 -10.62 -22.63
C ASP A 645 -17.82 -9.19 -22.38
N ARG A 646 -18.93 -8.84 -23.04
CA ARG A 646 -19.59 -7.52 -22.96
C ARG A 646 -20.89 -7.52 -22.14
N GLU A 647 -21.22 -8.63 -21.48
CA GLU A 647 -22.42 -8.71 -20.65
C GLU A 647 -22.31 -7.79 -19.42
N PRO A 648 -23.31 -6.93 -19.13
CA PRO A 648 -23.27 -5.99 -18.02
C PRO A 648 -23.19 -6.69 -16.65
N VAL A 649 -22.32 -6.17 -15.79
CA VAL A 649 -22.29 -6.47 -14.35
C VAL A 649 -23.12 -5.42 -13.63
N VAL A 650 -24.22 -5.88 -13.01
CA VAL A 650 -25.25 -5.02 -12.42
C VAL A 650 -24.98 -4.77 -10.93
N ASP A 651 -25.03 -3.51 -10.49
CA ASP A 651 -24.92 -3.09 -9.10
C ASP A 651 -26.16 -2.28 -8.68
N THR A 652 -27.03 -2.90 -7.88
CA THR A 652 -28.32 -2.36 -7.42
C THR A 652 -28.23 -1.54 -6.15
N LYS A 653 -27.04 -1.45 -5.54
CA LYS A 653 -26.80 -0.70 -4.30
C LYS A 653 -27.32 0.74 -4.36
N PRO A 654 -27.15 1.51 -5.46
CA PRO A 654 -27.66 2.88 -5.52
C PRO A 654 -29.18 2.99 -5.35
N ILE A 655 -29.94 2.00 -5.82
CA ILE A 655 -31.39 1.91 -5.67
C ILE A 655 -31.76 1.53 -4.24
N VAL A 656 -31.10 0.50 -3.70
CA VAL A 656 -31.37 -0.03 -2.33
C VAL A 656 -31.06 1.02 -1.26
N GLU A 657 -30.00 1.80 -1.45
CA GLU A 657 -29.60 2.89 -0.55
C GLU A 657 -30.32 4.22 -0.85
N ALA A 658 -31.23 4.23 -1.83
CA ALA A 658 -31.98 5.41 -2.27
C ALA A 658 -31.08 6.61 -2.65
N THR A 659 -29.87 6.35 -3.16
CA THR A 659 -28.95 7.38 -3.66
C THR A 659 -29.14 7.68 -5.14
N SER A 660 -29.81 6.79 -5.87
CA SER A 660 -30.14 6.89 -7.29
C SER A 660 -31.45 6.15 -7.59
N THR A 661 -32.11 6.53 -8.68
CA THR A 661 -33.25 5.80 -9.25
C THR A 661 -32.78 4.62 -10.08
N THR A 662 -31.71 4.82 -10.87
CA THR A 662 -31.12 3.82 -11.75
C THR A 662 -30.01 2.99 -11.09
N ALA A 663 -29.86 1.71 -11.44
CA ALA A 663 -28.72 0.87 -11.08
C ALA A 663 -27.46 1.25 -11.88
N THR A 664 -26.32 0.69 -11.47
CA THR A 664 -25.06 0.85 -12.21
C THR A 664 -24.77 -0.38 -13.06
N TYR A 665 -24.57 -0.18 -14.37
CA TYR A 665 -24.32 -1.26 -15.34
C TYR A 665 -22.88 -1.21 -15.87
N LYS A 666 -22.00 -2.06 -15.35
CA LYS A 666 -20.57 -2.05 -15.69
C LYS A 666 -20.26 -3.00 -16.83
N HIS A 667 -19.79 -2.46 -17.96
CA HIS A 667 -19.30 -3.21 -19.11
C HIS A 667 -18.61 -2.30 -20.12
N LYS A 668 -17.69 -2.86 -20.90
CA LYS A 668 -16.96 -2.12 -21.94
C LYS A 668 -17.82 -1.85 -23.18
N LYS A 669 -17.58 -0.70 -23.81
CA LYS A 669 -18.26 -0.16 -25.00
C LYS A 669 -17.32 0.12 -26.17
N ASN A 670 -16.05 -0.29 -26.09
CA ASN A 670 -15.07 -0.07 -27.14
C ASN A 670 -15.52 -0.74 -28.45
N PRO A 671 -15.24 -0.13 -29.63
CA PRO A 671 -15.67 -0.68 -30.90
C PRO A 671 -15.18 -2.12 -31.09
N VAL A 672 -16.09 -3.00 -31.52
CA VAL A 672 -15.77 -4.39 -31.90
C VAL A 672 -15.34 -4.42 -33.36
N THR A 673 -14.21 -5.06 -33.65
CA THR A 673 -13.69 -5.20 -35.01
C THR A 673 -14.59 -6.09 -35.86
N ILE A 674 -14.87 -5.66 -37.09
CA ILE A 674 -15.71 -6.38 -38.05
C ILE A 674 -15.28 -6.10 -39.49
N ALA A 675 -15.47 -7.06 -40.39
CA ALA A 675 -15.21 -6.92 -41.82
C ALA A 675 -16.47 -6.52 -42.62
N PRO A 676 -16.34 -5.94 -43.83
CA PRO A 676 -17.48 -5.65 -44.70
C PRO A 676 -18.31 -6.90 -44.98
N GLY A 677 -19.63 -6.76 -45.06
CA GLY A 677 -20.54 -7.87 -45.36
C GLY A 677 -20.82 -8.81 -44.19
N ASN A 678 -20.09 -8.69 -43.07
CA ASN A 678 -20.27 -9.55 -41.89
C ASN A 678 -21.50 -9.14 -41.08
N ILE A 679 -22.06 -10.12 -40.35
CA ILE A 679 -23.20 -9.96 -39.46
C ILE A 679 -22.70 -9.76 -38.03
N VAL A 680 -23.29 -8.84 -37.28
CA VAL A 680 -23.06 -8.64 -35.85
C VAL A 680 -24.35 -8.95 -35.10
N THR A 681 -24.25 -9.75 -34.03
CA THR A 681 -25.39 -10.10 -33.17
C THR A 681 -25.32 -9.33 -31.86
N TYR A 682 -26.39 -8.58 -31.56
CA TYR A 682 -26.59 -7.84 -30.32
C TYR A 682 -27.58 -8.56 -29.41
N VAL A 683 -27.39 -8.41 -28.10
CA VAL A 683 -28.43 -8.58 -27.09
C VAL A 683 -28.87 -7.21 -26.63
N ILE A 684 -30.17 -7.00 -26.56
CA ILE A 684 -30.81 -5.86 -25.93
C ILE A 684 -31.59 -6.42 -24.73
N ARG A 685 -31.15 -6.03 -23.53
CA ARG A 685 -31.64 -6.53 -22.24
C ARG A 685 -32.40 -5.41 -21.54
N ILE A 686 -33.64 -5.70 -21.17
CA ILE A 686 -34.52 -4.75 -20.48
C ILE A 686 -34.65 -5.17 -19.03
N TYR A 687 -34.24 -4.31 -18.10
CA TYR A 687 -34.37 -4.49 -16.65
C TYR A 687 -35.59 -3.73 -16.14
N ASN A 688 -36.22 -4.21 -15.06
CA ASN A 688 -37.22 -3.44 -14.32
C ASN A 688 -36.68 -3.03 -12.96
N GLU A 689 -36.34 -1.74 -12.85
CA GLU A 689 -35.78 -1.08 -11.66
C GLU A 689 -36.87 -0.54 -10.73
N GLY A 690 -38.09 -0.42 -11.27
CA GLY A 690 -39.31 -0.09 -10.54
C GLY A 690 -39.80 -1.24 -9.66
N ASN A 691 -40.58 -0.94 -8.64
CA ASN A 691 -41.14 -1.94 -7.73
C ASN A 691 -42.50 -2.51 -8.21
N ILE A 692 -42.94 -2.17 -9.41
CA ILE A 692 -44.13 -2.74 -10.04
C ILE A 692 -43.79 -3.44 -11.35
N ASP A 693 -44.50 -4.53 -11.61
CA ASP A 693 -44.40 -5.29 -12.86
C ASP A 693 -44.83 -4.44 -14.08
N GLY A 694 -44.15 -4.61 -15.22
CA GLY A 694 -44.56 -3.97 -16.48
C GLY A 694 -43.96 -4.61 -17.72
N TYR A 695 -44.14 -3.96 -18.87
CA TYR A 695 -43.80 -4.44 -20.20
C TYR A 695 -43.06 -3.37 -21.00
N ALA A 696 -42.08 -3.81 -21.80
CA ALA A 696 -41.50 -3.00 -22.87
C ALA A 696 -42.33 -3.24 -24.14
N ASP A 697 -43.28 -2.35 -24.40
CA ASP A 697 -44.27 -2.54 -25.47
C ASP A 697 -43.68 -2.32 -26.85
N GLU A 698 -42.70 -1.43 -26.97
CA GLU A 698 -41.99 -1.17 -28.22
C GLU A 698 -40.52 -0.84 -27.92
N ILE A 699 -39.61 -1.52 -28.61
CA ILE A 699 -38.17 -1.22 -28.60
C ILE A 699 -37.81 -0.77 -30.01
N THR A 700 -37.10 0.35 -30.11
CA THR A 700 -36.66 0.93 -31.37
C THR A 700 -35.13 0.85 -31.48
N GLU A 701 -34.65 0.51 -32.67
CA GLU A 701 -33.22 0.48 -33.01
C GLU A 701 -32.95 1.44 -34.17
N HIS A 702 -31.97 2.31 -33.99
CA HIS A 702 -31.53 3.31 -34.97
C HIS A 702 -30.19 2.90 -35.58
N LEU A 703 -30.22 2.66 -36.89
CA LEU A 703 -29.08 2.20 -37.67
C LEU A 703 -28.29 3.38 -38.26
N PRO A 704 -26.94 3.34 -38.20
CA PRO A 704 -26.09 4.22 -39.00
C PRO A 704 -26.16 3.83 -40.49
N PRO A 705 -25.75 4.72 -41.42
CA PRO A 705 -25.82 4.44 -42.85
C PRO A 705 -24.96 3.24 -43.30
N GLU A 706 -23.99 2.81 -42.49
CA GLU A 706 -23.10 1.68 -42.74
C GLU A 706 -23.67 0.30 -42.34
N LEU A 707 -24.77 0.24 -41.58
CA LEU A 707 -25.46 -1.01 -41.24
C LEU A 707 -26.72 -1.20 -42.09
N GLU A 708 -27.06 -2.46 -42.34
CA GLU A 708 -28.31 -2.86 -42.98
C GLU A 708 -29.01 -3.96 -42.18
N PHE A 709 -30.34 -3.92 -42.19
CA PHE A 709 -31.17 -4.94 -41.56
C PHE A 709 -31.13 -6.25 -42.37
N VAL A 710 -30.91 -7.36 -41.69
CA VAL A 710 -30.93 -8.69 -42.30
C VAL A 710 -32.30 -9.30 -42.12
N ASN A 711 -33.06 -9.45 -43.20
CA ASN A 711 -34.36 -10.12 -43.14
C ASN A 711 -34.16 -11.65 -43.16
N ASN A 712 -33.92 -12.23 -41.98
CA ASN A 712 -33.70 -13.67 -41.78
C ASN A 712 -34.62 -14.23 -40.68
N ASP A 713 -34.67 -15.56 -40.58
CA ASP A 713 -35.49 -16.26 -39.59
C ASP A 713 -35.13 -15.87 -38.14
N PHE A 714 -33.86 -15.53 -37.89
CA PHE A 714 -33.39 -15.11 -36.56
C PHE A 714 -34.03 -13.79 -36.11
N ASN A 715 -33.95 -12.76 -36.95
CA ASN A 715 -34.54 -11.45 -36.66
C ASN A 715 -36.07 -11.51 -36.63
N ALA A 716 -36.68 -12.30 -37.52
CA ALA A 716 -38.11 -12.55 -37.52
C ALA A 716 -38.58 -13.23 -36.21
N ALA A 717 -37.84 -14.22 -35.71
CA ALA A 717 -38.13 -14.87 -34.43
C ALA A 717 -37.98 -13.94 -33.22
N ASN A 718 -37.14 -12.89 -33.34
CA ASN A 718 -36.99 -11.83 -32.32
C ASN A 718 -37.93 -10.63 -32.56
N GLY A 719 -38.88 -10.74 -33.49
CA GLY A 719 -39.94 -9.76 -33.72
C GLY A 719 -39.51 -8.46 -34.38
N TRP A 720 -38.29 -8.39 -34.93
CA TRP A 720 -37.77 -7.18 -35.57
C TRP A 720 -38.39 -6.95 -36.95
N VAL A 721 -38.84 -5.73 -37.18
CA VAL A 721 -39.36 -5.26 -38.46
C VAL A 721 -38.81 -3.86 -38.78
N LEU A 722 -38.70 -3.53 -40.06
CA LEU A 722 -38.41 -2.16 -40.51
C LEU A 722 -39.61 -1.24 -40.22
N ASP A 723 -39.36 -0.02 -39.77
CA ASP A 723 -40.41 0.99 -39.67
C ASP A 723 -40.85 1.40 -41.08
N ALA A 724 -42.11 1.08 -41.41
CA ALA A 724 -42.69 1.41 -42.71
C ALA A 724 -42.74 2.92 -43.01
N ASN A 725 -42.62 3.77 -41.98
CA ASN A 725 -42.64 5.22 -42.13
C ASN A 725 -41.24 5.82 -42.34
N ASP A 726 -40.17 5.05 -42.13
CA ASP A 726 -38.80 5.49 -42.37
C ASP A 726 -38.34 5.09 -43.78
N ALA A 727 -38.40 6.05 -44.71
CA ALA A 727 -37.94 5.87 -46.09
C ALA A 727 -36.45 5.53 -46.20
N THR A 728 -35.64 5.79 -45.16
CA THR A 728 -34.21 5.46 -45.15
C THR A 728 -33.92 4.01 -44.80
N GLN A 729 -34.92 3.26 -44.28
CA GLN A 729 -34.79 1.89 -43.81
C GLN A 729 -33.72 1.71 -42.71
N ARG A 730 -33.57 2.72 -41.85
CA ARG A 730 -32.61 2.76 -40.75
C ARG A 730 -33.25 2.72 -39.37
N THR A 731 -34.57 2.68 -39.28
CA THR A 731 -35.28 2.46 -38.01
C THR A 731 -35.92 1.08 -37.99
N LEU A 732 -35.57 0.28 -36.98
CA LEU A 732 -36.17 -1.02 -36.71
C LEU A 732 -37.00 -0.97 -35.43
N LYS A 733 -38.07 -1.75 -35.39
CA LYS A 733 -38.97 -1.85 -34.24
C LYS A 733 -39.26 -3.30 -33.92
N THR A 734 -39.50 -3.56 -32.64
CA THR A 734 -40.04 -4.84 -32.16
C THR A 734 -40.99 -4.60 -31.00
N THR A 735 -42.06 -5.40 -30.97
CA THR A 735 -43.07 -5.39 -29.91
C THR A 735 -43.07 -6.72 -29.15
N LEU A 736 -42.01 -7.52 -29.31
CA LEU A 736 -41.94 -8.90 -28.81
C LEU A 736 -42.20 -9.01 -27.31
N LEU A 737 -41.76 -8.02 -26.52
CA LEU A 737 -41.90 -7.99 -25.06
C LEU A 737 -43.20 -7.30 -24.57
N SER A 738 -44.10 -6.93 -25.47
CA SER A 738 -45.38 -6.32 -25.12
C SER A 738 -46.36 -7.33 -24.51
N ALA A 739 -47.32 -6.80 -23.73
CA ALA A 739 -48.43 -7.58 -23.19
C ALA A 739 -49.37 -8.12 -24.29
N GLU A 740 -49.45 -7.44 -25.43
CA GLU A 740 -50.26 -7.85 -26.58
C GLU A 740 -49.70 -9.10 -27.28
N LYS A 741 -48.38 -9.27 -27.28
CA LYS A 741 -47.72 -10.47 -27.83
C LYS A 741 -47.84 -11.66 -26.91
N ASP A 742 -47.46 -11.48 -25.63
CA ASP A 742 -47.59 -12.52 -24.62
C ASP A 742 -47.66 -11.89 -23.22
N LYS A 743 -48.59 -12.35 -22.39
CA LYS A 743 -48.70 -11.91 -20.99
C LYS A 743 -47.53 -12.42 -20.13
N GLU A 744 -46.82 -13.47 -20.56
CA GLU A 744 -45.61 -13.97 -19.89
C GLU A 744 -44.36 -13.11 -20.15
N ASN A 745 -44.47 -12.08 -21.01
CA ASN A 745 -43.40 -11.10 -21.22
C ASN A 745 -43.23 -10.11 -20.08
N ILE A 746 -44.15 -10.12 -19.10
CA ILE A 746 -44.11 -9.21 -17.97
C ILE A 746 -42.75 -9.28 -17.26
N ILE A 747 -42.11 -8.13 -17.07
CA ILE A 747 -40.85 -7.99 -16.36
C ILE A 747 -41.21 -7.64 -14.91
N LYS A 748 -40.88 -8.55 -13.99
CA LYS A 748 -41.25 -8.42 -12.58
C LYS A 748 -40.55 -7.24 -11.91
N GLY A 749 -41.29 -6.51 -11.07
CA GLY A 749 -40.72 -5.40 -10.31
C GLY A 749 -39.55 -5.83 -9.43
N PHE A 750 -38.64 -4.90 -9.17
CA PHE A 750 -37.48 -5.08 -8.32
C PHE A 750 -37.87 -5.40 -6.87
N ASP A 751 -37.33 -6.49 -6.33
CA ASP A 751 -37.63 -7.00 -4.99
C ASP A 751 -36.64 -6.53 -3.91
N ASN A 752 -35.78 -5.55 -4.23
CA ASN A 752 -34.61 -5.10 -3.45
C ASN A 752 -33.46 -6.10 -3.33
N GLN A 753 -33.46 -7.19 -4.11
CA GLN A 753 -32.35 -8.14 -4.18
C GLN A 753 -31.78 -8.22 -5.59
N THR A 754 -32.59 -8.61 -6.57
CA THR A 754 -32.15 -8.83 -7.96
C THR A 754 -33.11 -8.20 -8.96
N LEU A 755 -32.57 -7.49 -9.95
CA LEU A 755 -33.36 -6.96 -11.05
C LEU A 755 -33.81 -8.10 -11.96
N ASN A 756 -35.11 -8.13 -12.26
CA ASN A 756 -35.64 -9.02 -13.29
C ASN A 756 -35.43 -8.38 -14.66
N TYR A 757 -35.18 -9.20 -15.67
CA TYR A 757 -34.97 -8.72 -17.03
C TYR A 757 -35.50 -9.68 -18.09
N LYS A 758 -35.62 -9.18 -19.32
CA LYS A 758 -35.87 -9.97 -20.54
C LYS A 758 -34.86 -9.57 -21.61
N ASP A 759 -34.44 -10.57 -22.40
CA ASP A 759 -33.51 -10.39 -23.51
C ASP A 759 -34.24 -10.47 -24.84
N ILE A 760 -33.86 -9.61 -25.77
CA ILE A 760 -34.13 -9.78 -27.20
C ILE A 760 -32.80 -9.74 -27.96
N LYS A 761 -32.75 -10.38 -29.13
CA LYS A 761 -31.54 -10.38 -29.96
C LYS A 761 -31.79 -9.73 -31.30
N LEU A 762 -30.75 -9.17 -31.88
CA LEU A 762 -30.79 -8.51 -33.19
C LEU A 762 -29.53 -8.82 -33.99
N GLN A 763 -29.68 -9.20 -35.25
CA GLN A 763 -28.59 -9.34 -36.22
C GLN A 763 -28.61 -8.20 -37.23
N LEU A 764 -27.48 -7.52 -37.38
CA LEU A 764 -27.29 -6.47 -38.39
C LEU A 764 -26.10 -6.81 -39.26
N LYS A 765 -26.12 -6.42 -40.54
CA LYS A 765 -25.02 -6.64 -41.47
C LYS A 765 -24.30 -5.34 -41.77
N VAL A 766 -22.97 -5.38 -41.79
CA VAL A 766 -22.13 -4.27 -42.25
C VAL A 766 -22.16 -4.24 -43.77
N LYS A 767 -22.41 -3.07 -44.36
CA LYS A 767 -22.43 -2.93 -45.83
C LYS A 767 -21.05 -3.21 -46.44
N ASN A 768 -21.02 -3.66 -47.70
CA ASN A 768 -19.78 -4.06 -48.37
C ASN A 768 -18.83 -2.88 -48.69
N ASN A 769 -19.36 -1.67 -48.83
CA ASN A 769 -18.64 -0.48 -49.29
C ASN A 769 -18.29 0.51 -48.17
N VAL A 770 -18.21 0.03 -46.92
CA VAL A 770 -17.84 0.87 -45.78
C VAL A 770 -16.33 1.17 -45.82
N PRO A 771 -15.89 2.43 -45.61
CA PRO A 771 -14.47 2.75 -45.58
C PRO A 771 -13.72 2.07 -44.41
N PRO A 772 -12.46 1.64 -44.60
CA PRO A 772 -11.60 1.14 -43.53
C PRO A 772 -11.49 2.11 -42.35
N LEU A 773 -11.33 1.57 -41.14
CA LEU A 773 -11.22 2.28 -39.86
C LEU A 773 -12.45 3.12 -39.46
N LYS A 774 -13.57 2.99 -40.18
CA LYS A 774 -14.83 3.69 -39.83
C LYS A 774 -15.43 3.07 -38.56
N ILE A 775 -15.62 3.90 -37.54
CA ILE A 775 -16.40 3.56 -36.35
C ILE A 775 -17.89 3.76 -36.68
N ILE A 776 -18.66 2.71 -36.44
CA ILE A 776 -20.08 2.59 -36.74
C ILE A 776 -20.81 2.42 -35.40
N THR A 777 -21.76 3.31 -35.10
CA THR A 777 -22.50 3.30 -33.82
C THR A 777 -23.97 3.05 -34.08
N SER A 778 -24.54 2.12 -33.34
CA SER A 778 -25.96 1.80 -33.38
C SER A 778 -26.60 2.05 -32.01
N ILE A 779 -27.82 2.57 -31.97
CA ILE A 779 -28.47 3.07 -30.75
C ILE A 779 -29.83 2.40 -30.61
N SER A 780 -30.10 1.80 -29.45
CA SER A 780 -31.41 1.21 -29.10
C SER A 780 -32.08 2.05 -28.02
N GLU A 781 -33.41 2.11 -28.03
CA GLU A 781 -34.22 2.73 -26.99
C GLU A 781 -35.50 1.92 -26.72
N ILE A 782 -36.04 2.02 -25.51
CA ILE A 782 -37.42 1.60 -25.21
C ILE A 782 -38.31 2.76 -25.66
N SER A 783 -39.06 2.60 -26.76
CA SER A 783 -39.88 3.69 -27.30
C SER A 783 -41.30 3.73 -26.73
N LYS A 784 -41.77 2.63 -26.13
CA LYS A 784 -43.06 2.55 -25.40
C LYS A 784 -43.01 1.50 -24.30
N SER A 785 -43.60 1.81 -23.16
CA SER A 785 -43.73 0.91 -22.01
C SER A 785 -45.11 1.01 -21.34
N SER A 786 -45.51 -0.02 -20.59
CA SER A 786 -46.76 0.00 -19.82
C SER A 786 -46.74 -0.91 -18.60
N ASN A 787 -47.68 -0.67 -17.68
CA ASN A 787 -47.95 -1.53 -16.54
C ASN A 787 -49.45 -1.53 -16.18
N GLN A 788 -49.86 -2.46 -15.32
CA GLN A 788 -51.26 -2.63 -14.92
C GLN A 788 -51.84 -1.42 -14.16
N SER A 789 -51.00 -0.55 -13.61
CA SER A 789 -51.40 0.59 -12.79
C SER A 789 -51.38 1.92 -13.56
N ASN A 790 -51.08 1.91 -14.86
CA ASN A 790 -50.94 3.10 -15.71
C ASN A 790 -49.98 4.15 -15.14
N ILE A 791 -48.96 3.70 -14.40
CA ILE A 791 -47.88 4.56 -13.92
C ILE A 791 -46.91 4.77 -15.10
N VAL A 792 -46.55 6.01 -15.40
CA VAL A 792 -45.54 6.25 -16.45
C VAL A 792 -44.18 5.77 -15.95
N ASP A 793 -43.33 5.35 -16.88
CA ASP A 793 -41.95 5.06 -16.57
C ASP A 793 -41.29 6.31 -15.95
N ARG A 794 -40.53 6.10 -14.87
CA ARG A 794 -40.03 7.17 -14.01
C ARG A 794 -39.00 8.05 -14.73
N ASP A 795 -38.20 7.44 -15.60
CA ASP A 795 -37.02 8.05 -16.20
C ASP A 795 -37.22 8.26 -17.72
N ASP A 796 -38.23 7.65 -18.34
CA ASP A 796 -38.71 7.95 -19.71
C ASP A 796 -39.32 9.35 -19.84
N ARG A 797 -38.47 10.34 -20.11
CA ARG A 797 -38.87 11.75 -20.32
C ARG A 797 -38.94 12.10 -21.79
N LYS A 798 -38.10 11.48 -22.64
CA LYS A 798 -37.94 11.71 -24.09
C LYS A 798 -37.17 10.55 -24.74
N ASN A 799 -37.57 10.20 -25.97
CA ASN A 799 -36.74 9.39 -26.87
C ASN A 799 -35.31 9.93 -27.05
N ALA A 800 -34.38 9.02 -27.29
CA ALA A 800 -32.97 9.29 -27.54
C ALA A 800 -32.77 10.25 -28.72
N SER A 801 -31.98 11.32 -28.50
CA SER A 801 -31.60 12.22 -29.59
C SER A 801 -30.53 11.58 -30.45
N ILE A 802 -30.86 11.29 -31.71
CA ILE A 802 -29.94 10.66 -32.66
C ILE A 802 -29.06 11.75 -33.34
N PRO A 803 -27.72 11.69 -33.20
CA PRO A 803 -26.82 12.64 -33.86
C PRO A 803 -26.88 12.52 -35.40
N SER A 804 -26.35 13.52 -36.08
CA SER A 804 -26.09 13.44 -37.53
C SER A 804 -25.06 12.36 -37.87
N ASP A 805 -25.12 11.82 -39.08
CA ASP A 805 -24.27 10.70 -39.53
C ASP A 805 -22.76 10.96 -39.38
N ASP A 806 -22.31 12.21 -39.54
CA ASP A 806 -20.92 12.63 -39.36
C ASP A 806 -20.47 12.62 -37.88
N LYS A 807 -21.42 12.65 -36.94
CA LYS A 807 -21.18 12.67 -35.49
C LYS A 807 -21.46 11.34 -34.79
N LEU A 808 -22.07 10.37 -35.46
CA LEU A 808 -22.35 9.05 -34.88
C LEU A 808 -21.10 8.32 -34.38
N SER A 809 -19.94 8.47 -35.04
CA SER A 809 -18.69 7.84 -34.56
C SER A 809 -18.24 8.38 -33.20
N GLU A 810 -18.51 9.65 -32.91
CA GLU A 810 -18.16 10.34 -31.66
C GLU A 810 -19.18 10.10 -30.53
N TYR A 811 -20.37 9.60 -30.85
CA TYR A 811 -21.45 9.37 -29.90
C TYR A 811 -21.04 8.40 -28.79
N ARG A 812 -21.34 8.74 -27.54
CA ARG A 812 -20.99 7.92 -26.37
C ARG A 812 -22.09 7.87 -25.32
N GLY A 813 -23.35 8.02 -25.72
CA GLY A 813 -24.46 8.19 -24.78
C GLY A 813 -24.31 9.51 -24.02
N ASN A 814 -24.29 9.43 -22.69
CA ASN A 814 -24.08 10.58 -21.82
C ASN A 814 -22.76 11.30 -22.12
N GLN A 815 -22.79 12.64 -22.22
CA GLN A 815 -21.60 13.44 -22.54
C GLN A 815 -20.50 13.32 -21.47
N ALA A 816 -20.86 13.00 -20.22
CA ALA A 816 -19.96 12.80 -19.10
C ALA A 816 -19.18 11.47 -19.16
N ASN A 817 -19.58 10.53 -20.03
CA ASN A 817 -18.85 9.29 -20.22
C ASN A 817 -17.40 9.56 -20.69
N LYS A 818 -16.48 8.72 -20.23
CA LYS A 818 -15.08 8.71 -20.69
C LYS A 818 -15.02 8.49 -22.20
N THR A 819 -14.02 9.08 -22.87
CA THR A 819 -13.76 8.86 -24.30
C THR A 819 -13.19 7.47 -24.59
N ALA A 820 -12.37 6.94 -23.68
CA ALA A 820 -11.93 5.55 -23.70
C ALA A 820 -13.08 4.64 -23.25
N LEU A 821 -13.47 3.71 -24.11
CA LEU A 821 -14.66 2.87 -23.94
C LEU A 821 -14.32 1.42 -23.54
N ASP A 822 -13.07 1.11 -23.22
CA ASP A 822 -12.53 -0.23 -22.96
C ASP A 822 -12.59 -0.66 -21.48
N ASP A 823 -13.00 0.23 -20.57
CA ASP A 823 -13.05 -0.01 -19.12
C ASP A 823 -14.28 -0.86 -18.74
N ARG A 824 -14.05 -2.14 -18.43
CA ARG A 824 -15.13 -3.08 -18.08
C ARG A 824 -15.84 -2.72 -16.77
N ASP A 825 -15.17 -2.03 -15.85
CA ASP A 825 -15.70 -1.73 -14.53
C ASP A 825 -16.38 -0.34 -14.46
N TYR A 826 -16.49 0.34 -15.60
CA TYR A 826 -17.15 1.63 -15.76
C TYR A 826 -18.60 1.50 -16.27
N TYR A 827 -19.47 2.39 -15.80
CA TYR A 827 -20.85 2.50 -16.28
C TYR A 827 -20.96 3.56 -17.35
N TYR A 828 -20.95 3.12 -18.61
CA TYR A 828 -21.20 4.00 -19.77
C TYR A 828 -22.70 4.21 -19.95
N GLN A 829 -23.20 5.34 -19.44
CA GLN A 829 -24.61 5.70 -19.46
C GLN A 829 -25.13 6.00 -20.88
N GLY A 830 -26.40 5.69 -21.15
CA GLY A 830 -27.15 6.23 -22.29
C GLY A 830 -27.39 7.74 -22.16
N GLN A 831 -28.25 8.32 -22.97
CA GLN A 831 -28.74 9.68 -22.71
C GLN A 831 -29.64 9.70 -21.46
N GLU A 832 -30.52 8.70 -21.38
CA GLU A 832 -31.28 8.26 -20.23
C GLU A 832 -30.90 6.77 -19.96
N ASP A 833 -31.63 6.06 -19.12
CA ASP A 833 -31.38 4.65 -18.80
C ASP A 833 -32.16 3.67 -19.69
N ASP A 834 -33.16 4.15 -20.42
CA ASP A 834 -33.96 3.40 -21.40
C ASP A 834 -33.32 3.37 -22.82
N ASP A 835 -32.17 4.02 -23.01
CA ASP A 835 -31.36 3.94 -24.23
C ASP A 835 -29.92 3.45 -24.00
N ASP A 836 -29.37 2.80 -25.02
CA ASP A 836 -27.98 2.36 -25.01
C ASP A 836 -27.42 2.23 -26.42
N PHE A 837 -26.10 2.20 -26.53
CA PHE A 837 -25.39 2.13 -27.80
C PHE A 837 -24.36 1.02 -27.85
N GLU A 838 -24.06 0.58 -29.05
CA GLU A 838 -22.93 -0.30 -29.32
C GLU A 838 -22.17 0.14 -30.57
N LYS A 839 -20.89 -0.19 -30.57
CA LYS A 839 -19.96 0.25 -31.62
C LYS A 839 -19.29 -0.94 -32.27
N VAL A 840 -19.20 -0.87 -33.59
CA VAL A 840 -18.27 -1.70 -34.36
C VAL A 840 -17.29 -0.80 -35.10
N ILE A 841 -16.10 -1.30 -35.40
CA ILE A 841 -15.11 -0.61 -36.22
C ILE A 841 -14.74 -1.50 -37.39
N LEU A 842 -14.73 -0.91 -38.58
CA LEU A 842 -14.25 -1.62 -39.75
C LEU A 842 -12.72 -1.72 -39.69
N GLN A 843 -12.19 -2.90 -39.38
CA GLN A 843 -10.77 -3.16 -39.60
C GLN A 843 -10.66 -4.45 -40.39
N LYS A 844 -9.67 -4.49 -41.27
CA LYS A 844 -9.36 -5.64 -42.10
C LYS A 844 -8.02 -6.18 -41.64
N PHE A 845 -7.95 -7.49 -41.44
CA PHE A 845 -6.71 -8.20 -41.18
C PHE A 845 -6.21 -8.76 -42.51
N ASP A 846 -4.94 -8.54 -42.81
CA ASP A 846 -4.37 -8.78 -44.14
C ASP A 846 -2.84 -8.86 -43.99
N LEU A 847 -2.33 -10.10 -44.06
CA LEU A 847 -0.91 -10.42 -44.00
C LEU A 847 -0.40 -10.94 -45.35
N ALA A 848 0.67 -10.30 -45.85
CA ALA A 848 1.37 -10.75 -47.04
C ALA A 848 2.68 -11.46 -46.70
N LEU A 849 2.95 -12.60 -47.32
CA LEU A 849 4.21 -13.35 -47.22
C LEU A 849 5.10 -13.09 -48.44
N LYS A 850 6.39 -12.83 -48.21
CA LYS A 850 7.41 -12.82 -49.26
C LYS A 850 8.61 -13.67 -48.85
N GLN A 851 8.98 -14.60 -49.70
CA GLN A 851 10.09 -15.53 -49.49
C GLN A 851 11.25 -15.18 -50.43
N PHE A 852 12.48 -15.19 -49.91
CA PHE A 852 13.67 -14.93 -50.71
C PHE A 852 14.91 -15.62 -50.17
N LEU A 853 15.84 -15.96 -51.06
CA LEU A 853 17.11 -16.56 -50.69
C LEU A 853 18.06 -15.50 -50.09
N THR A 854 18.58 -15.76 -48.90
CA THR A 854 19.52 -14.85 -48.20
C THR A 854 20.92 -15.40 -48.06
N LYS A 855 21.12 -16.72 -48.23
CA LYS A 855 22.46 -17.32 -48.13
C LYS A 855 22.61 -18.59 -48.96
N VAL A 856 23.77 -18.73 -49.60
CA VAL A 856 24.26 -20.01 -50.15
C VAL A 856 25.62 -20.30 -49.51
N ASN A 857 25.72 -21.42 -48.81
CA ASN A 857 26.86 -21.80 -47.97
C ASN A 857 27.23 -20.66 -47.00
N ASN A 858 28.44 -20.10 -47.16
CA ASN A 858 28.95 -19.00 -46.35
C ASN A 858 28.81 -17.62 -47.04
N THR A 859 28.10 -17.54 -48.16
CA THR A 859 27.95 -16.32 -48.97
C THR A 859 26.55 -15.73 -48.80
N ASP A 860 26.47 -14.48 -48.33
CA ASP A 860 25.21 -13.74 -48.19
C ASP A 860 24.72 -13.21 -49.55
N ILE A 861 23.40 -13.27 -49.77
CA ILE A 861 22.67 -12.76 -50.93
C ILE A 861 21.73 -11.64 -50.47
N LYS A 862 21.83 -10.45 -51.06
CA LYS A 862 21.14 -9.24 -50.55
C LYS A 862 20.23 -8.52 -51.56
N ASP A 863 20.41 -8.79 -52.84
CA ASP A 863 19.66 -8.18 -53.94
C ASP A 863 18.22 -8.72 -54.08
N ARG A 864 17.87 -9.75 -53.31
CA ARG A 864 16.53 -10.37 -53.29
C ARG A 864 15.62 -9.89 -52.17
N ILE A 865 16.08 -8.95 -51.34
CA ILE A 865 15.26 -8.39 -50.28
C ILE A 865 14.11 -7.58 -50.94
N PRO A 866 12.83 -7.88 -50.65
CA PRO A 866 11.71 -7.20 -51.29
C PRO A 866 11.67 -5.70 -51.00
N THR A 867 11.41 -4.91 -52.03
CA THR A 867 11.08 -3.49 -51.92
C THR A 867 9.57 -3.29 -52.07
N VAL A 868 8.96 -2.52 -51.17
CA VAL A 868 7.50 -2.32 -51.11
C VAL A 868 7.10 -1.01 -51.77
N ASP A 869 6.05 -1.05 -52.59
CA ASP A 869 5.41 0.10 -53.23
C ASP A 869 3.92 0.14 -52.88
N SER A 870 3.57 1.07 -51.97
CA SER A 870 2.22 1.24 -51.42
C SER A 870 1.40 2.33 -52.15
N THR A 871 1.92 2.90 -53.24
CA THR A 871 1.35 4.10 -53.90
C THR A 871 -0.12 3.94 -54.29
N ASN A 872 -0.50 2.75 -54.77
CA ASN A 872 -1.84 2.45 -55.24
C ASN A 872 -2.72 1.76 -54.19
N TYR A 873 -2.17 1.43 -53.01
CA TYR A 873 -2.89 0.72 -51.95
C TYR A 873 -4.06 1.57 -51.43
N GLY A 874 -5.24 0.97 -51.30
CA GLY A 874 -6.48 1.65 -50.91
C GLY A 874 -7.11 2.54 -52.00
N GLN A 875 -6.52 2.60 -53.21
CA GLN A 875 -7.15 3.27 -54.35
C GLN A 875 -8.10 2.32 -55.08
N LEU A 876 -9.06 2.87 -55.82
CA LEU A 876 -9.91 2.07 -56.71
C LEU A 876 -9.16 1.75 -58.01
N ASN A 877 -9.16 0.49 -58.42
CA ASN A 877 -8.68 0.05 -59.72
C ASN A 877 -9.65 0.46 -60.85
N GLN A 878 -9.29 0.15 -62.10
CA GLN A 878 -10.10 0.50 -63.29
C GLN A 878 -11.51 -0.11 -63.29
N ASN A 879 -11.75 -1.15 -62.48
CA ASN A 879 -13.02 -1.85 -62.34
C ASN A 879 -13.83 -1.34 -61.13
N GLY A 880 -13.35 -0.32 -60.42
CA GLY A 880 -13.99 0.22 -59.22
C GLY A 880 -13.82 -0.65 -57.96
N GLN A 881 -12.88 -1.59 -57.95
CA GLN A 881 -12.53 -2.39 -56.77
C GLN A 881 -11.34 -1.76 -56.05
N GLU A 882 -11.36 -1.72 -54.73
CA GLU A 882 -10.23 -1.26 -53.91
C GLU A 882 -9.01 -2.17 -54.14
N ILE A 883 -7.83 -1.57 -54.30
CA ILE A 883 -6.55 -2.29 -54.36
C ILE A 883 -6.16 -2.60 -52.92
N THR A 884 -6.23 -3.87 -52.57
CA THR A 884 -6.06 -4.36 -51.20
C THR A 884 -4.71 -4.99 -50.95
N THR A 885 -3.88 -5.14 -51.98
CA THR A 885 -2.55 -5.75 -51.90
C THR A 885 -1.49 -4.75 -52.34
N MET A 886 -0.38 -4.62 -51.61
CA MET A 886 0.75 -3.79 -52.01
C MET A 886 1.59 -4.45 -53.09
N THR A 887 2.34 -3.64 -53.84
CA THR A 887 3.24 -4.17 -54.86
C THR A 887 4.63 -4.44 -54.27
N TYR A 888 5.08 -5.69 -54.37
CA TYR A 888 6.41 -6.12 -53.95
C TYR A 888 7.33 -6.35 -55.15
N LYS A 889 8.46 -5.66 -55.18
CA LYS A 889 9.49 -5.84 -56.22
C LYS A 889 10.68 -6.58 -55.64
N THR A 890 11.01 -7.74 -56.21
CA THR A 890 12.18 -8.55 -55.84
C THR A 890 12.71 -9.35 -57.05
N VAL A 891 13.98 -9.76 -57.00
CA VAL A 891 14.63 -10.60 -58.00
C VAL A 891 14.31 -12.07 -57.70
N LYS A 892 13.69 -12.76 -58.67
CA LYS A 892 13.29 -14.19 -58.56
C LYS A 892 14.05 -15.12 -59.51
N ASP A 893 15.01 -14.61 -60.29
CA ASP A 893 15.81 -15.43 -61.20
C ASP A 893 16.49 -16.57 -60.41
N PRO A 894 16.48 -17.83 -60.85
CA PRO A 894 17.02 -18.93 -60.05
C PRO A 894 18.52 -18.77 -59.73
N ILE A 895 18.89 -18.91 -58.46
CA ILE A 895 20.32 -18.93 -58.05
C ILE A 895 20.92 -20.29 -58.34
N ARG A 896 22.12 -20.28 -58.93
CA ARG A 896 22.87 -21.48 -59.27
C ARG A 896 23.53 -22.09 -58.03
N VAL A 897 23.17 -23.32 -57.70
CA VAL A 897 23.67 -24.10 -56.56
C VAL A 897 24.21 -25.45 -57.02
N GLU A 898 25.01 -26.10 -56.19
CA GLU A 898 25.56 -27.43 -56.42
C GLU A 898 25.01 -28.43 -55.38
N ASN A 899 25.12 -29.73 -55.66
CA ASN A 899 24.78 -30.75 -54.67
C ASN A 899 25.57 -30.52 -53.38
N GLN A 900 24.94 -30.76 -52.23
CA GLN A 900 25.46 -30.52 -50.89
C GLN A 900 25.57 -29.06 -50.45
N ASP A 901 25.27 -28.08 -51.31
CA ASP A 901 25.21 -26.67 -50.88
C ASP A 901 24.14 -26.49 -49.79
N THR A 902 24.44 -25.67 -48.80
CA THR A 902 23.46 -25.24 -47.79
C THR A 902 22.81 -23.94 -48.25
N VAL A 903 21.49 -23.87 -48.23
CA VAL A 903 20.71 -22.70 -48.67
C VAL A 903 19.81 -22.21 -47.55
N LYS A 904 19.79 -20.90 -47.33
CA LYS A 904 18.94 -20.25 -46.33
C LYS A 904 17.93 -19.33 -47.01
N PHE A 905 16.67 -19.56 -46.70
CA PHE A 905 15.55 -18.73 -47.12
C PHE A 905 15.07 -17.88 -45.96
N THR A 906 14.74 -16.63 -46.24
CA THR A 906 14.02 -15.76 -45.32
C THR A 906 12.58 -15.64 -45.81
N ILE A 907 11.65 -15.86 -44.91
CA ILE A 907 10.21 -15.67 -45.07
C ILE A 907 9.88 -14.41 -44.28
N ARG A 908 9.43 -13.38 -45.00
CA ARG A 908 9.04 -12.09 -44.43
C ARG A 908 7.54 -11.93 -44.49
N ILE A 909 6.93 -11.67 -43.36
CA ILE A 909 5.49 -11.43 -43.24
C ILE A 909 5.26 -9.95 -43.01
N TYR A 910 4.48 -9.33 -43.88
CA TYR A 910 4.03 -7.94 -43.81
C TYR A 910 2.59 -7.90 -43.30
N ASN A 911 2.21 -6.83 -42.58
CA ASN A 911 0.80 -6.55 -42.28
C ASN A 911 0.36 -5.36 -43.13
N GLU A 912 -0.45 -5.64 -44.14
CA GLU A 912 -1.01 -4.65 -45.05
C GLU A 912 -2.34 -4.09 -44.54
N GLY A 913 -3.01 -4.86 -43.69
CA GLY A 913 -4.31 -4.55 -43.14
C GLY A 913 -4.36 -3.32 -42.24
N THR A 914 -5.55 -3.12 -41.68
CA THR A 914 -5.88 -2.05 -40.74
C THR A 914 -6.08 -2.57 -39.31
N GLN A 915 -5.67 -3.83 -39.07
CA GLN A 915 -5.74 -4.53 -37.80
C GLN A 915 -4.38 -5.17 -37.47
N ASP A 916 -3.90 -4.95 -36.24
CA ASP A 916 -2.69 -5.62 -35.73
C ASP A 916 -2.94 -7.13 -35.57
N GLY A 917 -1.89 -7.94 -35.77
CA GLY A 917 -1.96 -9.34 -35.37
C GLY A 917 -0.68 -10.13 -35.65
N TYR A 918 -0.84 -11.44 -35.76
CA TYR A 918 0.23 -12.43 -35.73
C TYR A 918 0.05 -13.48 -36.83
N ALA A 919 1.14 -13.82 -37.51
CA ALA A 919 1.26 -15.07 -38.26
C ALA A 919 1.43 -16.21 -37.25
N THR A 920 0.33 -16.88 -36.93
CA THR A 920 0.26 -17.88 -35.85
C THR A 920 0.98 -19.16 -36.23
N LEU A 921 0.88 -19.56 -37.50
CA LEU A 921 1.59 -20.72 -38.04
C LEU A 921 2.05 -20.41 -39.46
N ILE A 922 3.34 -20.56 -39.73
CA ILE A 922 3.92 -20.47 -41.08
C ILE A 922 4.34 -21.87 -41.48
N ARG A 923 4.04 -22.28 -42.71
CA ARG A 923 4.44 -23.59 -43.22
C ARG A 923 5.22 -23.50 -44.52
N ASN A 924 6.02 -24.53 -44.76
CA ASN A 924 6.90 -24.67 -45.90
C ASN A 924 6.78 -26.09 -46.48
N GLU A 925 6.58 -26.19 -47.79
CA GLU A 925 6.38 -27.46 -48.49
C GLU A 925 7.71 -28.23 -48.59
N ILE A 926 7.69 -29.51 -48.21
CA ILE A 926 8.89 -30.35 -48.27
C ILE A 926 9.17 -30.75 -49.72
N SER A 927 10.35 -30.34 -50.21
CA SER A 927 10.86 -30.73 -51.54
C SER A 927 11.77 -31.95 -51.46
N GLU A 928 11.70 -32.86 -52.43
CA GLU A 928 12.61 -34.01 -52.51
C GLU A 928 14.08 -33.63 -52.77
N SER A 929 14.31 -32.44 -53.34
CA SER A 929 15.64 -31.90 -53.68
C SER A 929 16.24 -31.06 -52.54
N LEU A 930 15.49 -30.81 -51.45
CA LEU A 930 15.94 -30.05 -50.29
C LEU A 930 15.85 -30.91 -49.02
N GLU A 931 17.00 -31.20 -48.43
CA GLU A 931 17.09 -31.89 -47.15
C GLU A 931 17.00 -30.89 -45.99
N TYR A 932 16.02 -31.08 -45.12
CA TYR A 932 15.88 -30.27 -43.90
C TYR A 932 16.99 -30.55 -42.90
N LEU A 933 17.55 -29.50 -42.29
CA LEU A 933 18.65 -29.59 -41.34
C LEU A 933 18.17 -29.30 -39.91
N PRO A 934 17.64 -30.28 -39.15
CA PRO A 934 17.10 -30.04 -37.80
C PRO A 934 18.16 -29.52 -36.81
N GLU A 935 19.42 -29.87 -37.03
CA GLU A 935 20.51 -29.50 -36.14
C GLU A 935 21.12 -28.11 -36.40
N SER A 936 20.71 -27.45 -37.49
CA SER A 936 21.12 -26.08 -37.85
C SER A 936 20.77 -25.08 -36.74
N GLU A 937 21.68 -24.12 -36.48
CA GLU A 937 21.42 -23.02 -35.54
C GLU A 937 20.19 -22.19 -35.96
N THR A 938 20.01 -21.97 -37.27
CA THR A 938 18.86 -21.24 -37.81
C THR A 938 17.56 -22.00 -37.56
N ASN A 939 17.51 -23.29 -37.91
CA ASN A 939 16.29 -24.07 -37.77
C ASN A 939 15.91 -24.29 -36.29
N LYS A 940 16.90 -24.43 -35.40
CA LYS A 940 16.68 -24.45 -33.94
C LYS A 940 16.15 -23.13 -33.41
N LYS A 941 16.68 -22.00 -33.89
CA LYS A 941 16.24 -20.65 -33.48
C LYS A 941 14.76 -20.43 -33.79
N TYR A 942 14.34 -20.77 -35.00
CA TYR A 942 12.95 -20.58 -35.45
C TYR A 942 12.05 -21.78 -35.17
N GLY A 943 12.56 -22.85 -34.55
CA GLY A 943 11.75 -23.94 -33.98
C GLY A 943 10.89 -24.69 -34.98
N TRP A 944 11.40 -24.97 -36.18
CA TRP A 944 10.65 -25.68 -37.21
C TRP A 944 10.35 -27.14 -36.81
N PHE A 945 9.13 -27.61 -37.07
CA PHE A 945 8.66 -28.97 -36.79
C PHE A 945 7.80 -29.54 -37.92
N TYR A 946 7.61 -30.85 -37.95
CA TYR A 946 6.83 -31.53 -38.99
C TYR A 946 5.33 -31.53 -38.69
N VAL A 947 4.52 -31.24 -39.71
CA VAL A 947 3.05 -31.28 -39.64
C VAL A 947 2.43 -32.08 -40.79
N ASP A 948 1.22 -32.57 -40.56
CA ASP A 948 0.37 -33.16 -41.60
C ASP A 948 -0.40 -32.10 -42.42
N GLU A 949 -1.33 -32.55 -43.26
CA GLU A 949 -2.17 -31.68 -44.10
C GLU A 949 -3.15 -30.81 -43.28
N ALA A 950 -3.48 -31.21 -42.05
CA ALA A 950 -4.37 -30.51 -41.13
C ALA A 950 -3.60 -29.66 -40.10
N ASN A 951 -2.33 -29.33 -40.41
CA ASN A 951 -1.41 -28.55 -39.57
C ASN A 951 -1.12 -29.18 -38.19
N GLN A 952 -1.38 -30.47 -38.00
CA GLN A 952 -1.12 -31.12 -36.71
C GLN A 952 0.32 -31.61 -36.64
N PRO A 953 1.03 -31.40 -35.51
CA PRO A 953 2.37 -31.95 -35.31
C PRO A 953 2.40 -33.48 -35.40
N VAL A 954 3.31 -34.04 -36.20
CA VAL A 954 3.43 -35.50 -36.39
C VAL A 954 4.88 -35.98 -36.26
N GLN A 955 5.05 -37.19 -35.72
CA GLN A 955 6.35 -37.88 -35.65
C GLN A 955 6.52 -38.97 -36.73
N ASP A 956 5.41 -39.43 -37.31
CA ASP A 956 5.40 -40.43 -38.37
C ASP A 956 5.73 -39.77 -39.71
N MET A 957 6.96 -39.98 -40.21
CA MET A 957 7.46 -39.41 -41.46
C MET A 957 6.59 -39.73 -42.69
N SER A 958 5.75 -40.77 -42.65
CA SER A 958 4.83 -41.09 -43.75
C SER A 958 3.61 -40.16 -43.85
N LYS A 959 3.29 -39.44 -42.76
CA LYS A 959 2.16 -38.50 -42.67
C LYS A 959 2.57 -37.04 -42.86
N VAL A 960 3.87 -36.77 -42.83
CA VAL A 960 4.42 -35.43 -42.96
C VAL A 960 4.10 -34.88 -44.35
N LYS A 961 3.61 -33.64 -44.38
CA LYS A 961 3.41 -32.86 -45.61
C LYS A 961 4.23 -31.58 -45.62
N TYR A 962 4.32 -30.91 -44.47
CA TYR A 962 4.99 -29.61 -44.35
C TYR A 962 5.96 -29.58 -43.17
N LEU A 963 6.89 -28.64 -43.25
CA LEU A 963 7.56 -28.07 -42.08
C LEU A 963 6.77 -26.85 -41.64
N ALA A 964 6.55 -26.66 -40.35
CA ALA A 964 5.85 -25.51 -39.80
C ALA A 964 6.60 -24.88 -38.63
N THR A 965 6.29 -23.62 -38.36
CA THR A 965 6.80 -22.88 -37.20
C THR A 965 5.73 -21.94 -36.66
N ASP A 966 5.63 -21.89 -35.34
CA ASP A 966 4.77 -20.99 -34.57
C ASP A 966 5.57 -19.80 -33.99
N TYR A 967 6.79 -19.55 -34.50
CA TYR A 967 7.74 -18.58 -33.93
C TYR A 967 7.18 -17.16 -33.82
N LEU A 968 6.35 -16.73 -34.79
CA LEU A 968 5.70 -15.42 -34.81
C LEU A 968 4.33 -15.41 -34.12
N SER A 969 3.91 -16.51 -33.48
CA SER A 969 2.67 -16.52 -32.70
C SER A 969 2.80 -15.70 -31.42
N LYS A 970 1.66 -15.20 -30.92
CA LYS A 970 1.57 -14.53 -29.62
C LYS A 970 2.13 -15.36 -28.46
N ASN A 971 1.93 -16.67 -28.50
CA ASN A 971 2.36 -17.60 -27.44
C ASN A 971 3.90 -17.77 -27.37
N LYS A 972 4.64 -17.34 -28.40
CA LYS A 972 6.11 -17.38 -28.45
C LYS A 972 6.78 -16.04 -28.14
N GLU A 973 6.00 -15.00 -27.82
CA GLU A 973 6.55 -13.71 -27.44
C GLU A 973 7.41 -13.79 -26.17
N LYS A 974 8.58 -13.16 -26.19
CA LYS A 974 9.46 -13.05 -25.02
C LYS A 974 9.08 -11.82 -24.18
N ASN A 975 8.79 -10.71 -24.85
CA ASN A 975 8.22 -9.50 -24.28
C ASN A 975 6.94 -9.15 -25.03
N LYS A 976 6.09 -8.36 -24.38
CA LYS A 976 4.82 -7.89 -24.93
C LYS A 976 5.04 -7.22 -26.30
N ASP A 977 4.27 -7.66 -27.30
CA ASP A 977 4.24 -7.13 -28.67
C ASP A 977 5.54 -7.41 -29.48
N ASP A 978 6.42 -8.31 -29.03
CA ASP A 978 7.66 -8.68 -29.75
C ASP A 978 7.36 -9.31 -31.12
N ASN A 979 6.32 -10.13 -31.21
CA ASN A 979 5.93 -10.83 -32.43
C ASN A 979 4.75 -10.15 -33.14
N LEU A 980 4.11 -9.17 -32.50
CA LEU A 980 2.98 -8.44 -33.07
C LEU A 980 3.44 -7.68 -34.32
N ILE A 981 2.75 -7.88 -35.44
CA ILE A 981 2.96 -7.15 -36.68
C ILE A 981 1.90 -6.05 -36.74
N LYS A 982 2.29 -4.79 -36.57
CA LYS A 982 1.32 -3.70 -36.54
C LYS A 982 0.77 -3.42 -37.92
N TYR A 983 -0.48 -3.00 -37.93
CA TYR A 983 -1.21 -2.67 -39.14
C TYR A 983 -0.56 -1.50 -39.88
N PHE A 984 -0.74 -1.47 -41.19
CA PHE A 984 -0.21 -0.39 -42.01
C PHE A 984 -1.08 0.87 -41.90
N ASN A 985 -0.55 1.90 -41.22
CA ASN A 985 -1.17 3.22 -41.19
C ASN A 985 -0.55 4.14 -42.24
N SER A 986 -1.21 4.29 -43.39
CA SER A 986 -0.73 5.12 -44.51
C SER A 986 -0.51 6.61 -44.18
N LYS A 987 -1.05 7.12 -43.06
CA LYS A 987 -0.79 8.48 -42.59
C LYS A 987 0.54 8.62 -41.86
N THR A 988 1.04 7.53 -41.28
CA THR A 988 2.23 7.55 -40.40
C THR A 988 3.34 6.63 -40.88
N MET A 989 3.07 5.74 -41.82
CA MET A 989 3.99 4.72 -42.34
C MET A 989 4.10 4.85 -43.86
N THR A 990 5.33 4.75 -44.37
CA THR A 990 5.60 4.68 -45.81
C THR A 990 5.70 3.24 -46.32
N THR A 991 5.99 2.29 -45.42
CA THR A 991 6.07 0.85 -45.69
C THR A 991 5.38 0.07 -44.55
N PRO A 992 4.73 -1.08 -44.84
CA PRO A 992 4.15 -1.95 -43.82
C PRO A 992 5.21 -2.47 -42.84
N GLU A 993 4.80 -2.72 -41.60
CA GLU A 993 5.65 -3.43 -40.64
C GLU A 993 5.78 -4.88 -41.06
N TYR A 994 6.93 -5.50 -40.75
CA TYR A 994 7.17 -6.89 -41.07
C TYR A 994 7.97 -7.61 -40.00
N LYS A 995 7.89 -8.95 -40.03
CA LYS A 995 8.72 -9.86 -39.25
C LYS A 995 9.31 -10.94 -40.14
N ASP A 996 10.51 -11.39 -39.78
CA ASP A 996 11.26 -12.40 -40.53
C ASP A 996 11.34 -13.70 -39.76
N VAL A 997 11.18 -14.81 -40.49
CA VAL A 997 11.51 -16.18 -40.08
C VAL A 997 12.47 -16.74 -41.12
N GLU A 998 13.42 -17.58 -40.70
CA GLU A 998 14.36 -18.20 -41.64
C GLU A 998 14.29 -19.72 -41.56
N ILE A 999 14.54 -20.36 -42.70
CA ILE A 999 14.64 -21.81 -42.83
C ILE A 999 15.87 -22.17 -43.67
N GLU A 1000 16.59 -23.21 -43.23
CA GLU A 1000 17.83 -23.66 -43.87
C GLU A 1000 17.70 -25.11 -44.34
N PHE A 1001 18.14 -25.36 -45.57
CA PHE A 1001 18.13 -26.67 -46.23
C PHE A 1001 19.51 -27.00 -46.80
N LYS A 1002 19.72 -28.27 -47.10
CA LYS A 1002 20.85 -28.76 -47.90
C LYS A 1002 20.35 -29.29 -49.24
N VAL A 1003 20.99 -28.91 -50.34
CA VAL A 1003 20.65 -29.38 -51.69
C VAL A 1003 21.00 -30.86 -51.82
N LYS A 1004 20.09 -31.64 -52.40
CA LYS A 1004 20.18 -33.08 -52.53
C LYS A 1004 19.96 -33.56 -53.97
N GLU A 1005 20.73 -34.60 -54.30
CA GLU A 1005 20.76 -35.49 -55.49
C GLU A 1005 19.41 -36.02 -56.04
N LYS A 1006 18.38 -35.18 -56.22
CA LYS A 1006 17.03 -35.55 -56.71
C LYS A 1006 16.43 -34.40 -57.52
N VAL A 1007 17.12 -34.07 -58.60
CA VAL A 1007 16.89 -32.84 -59.35
C VAL A 1007 15.71 -33.01 -60.31
N PRO A 1008 14.78 -32.03 -60.39
CA PRO A 1008 13.77 -31.99 -61.44
C PRO A 1008 14.41 -31.93 -62.83
N GLN A 1009 13.69 -32.38 -63.87
CA GLN A 1009 14.21 -32.45 -65.24
C GLN A 1009 14.67 -31.08 -65.80
N ASN A 1010 14.02 -29.99 -65.39
CA ASN A 1010 14.40 -28.63 -65.76
C ASN A 1010 15.53 -28.04 -64.87
N ARG A 1011 16.00 -28.81 -63.90
CA ARG A 1011 16.97 -28.43 -62.86
C ARG A 1011 16.57 -27.25 -61.97
N ILE A 1012 15.28 -26.89 -61.96
CA ILE A 1012 14.75 -25.84 -61.09
C ILE A 1012 14.13 -26.46 -59.84
N ILE A 1013 14.75 -26.19 -58.70
CA ILE A 1013 14.22 -26.55 -57.38
C ILE A 1013 13.32 -25.40 -56.91
N ILE A 1014 12.09 -25.72 -56.52
CA ILE A 1014 11.12 -24.74 -56.02
C ILE A 1014 10.92 -24.98 -54.53
N ASN A 1015 11.08 -23.92 -53.74
CA ASN A 1015 10.72 -23.88 -52.34
C ASN A 1015 9.44 -23.05 -52.18
N LYS A 1016 8.44 -23.54 -51.45
CA LYS A 1016 7.14 -22.88 -51.28
C LYS A 1016 6.85 -22.65 -49.80
N ALA A 1017 6.45 -21.43 -49.45
CA ALA A 1017 6.04 -21.06 -48.11
C ALA A 1017 4.67 -20.36 -48.14
N GLU A 1018 3.88 -20.56 -47.10
CA GLU A 1018 2.56 -19.94 -46.92
C GLU A 1018 2.27 -19.70 -45.43
N ILE A 1019 1.35 -18.77 -45.16
CA ILE A 1019 0.77 -18.58 -43.84
C ILE A 1019 -0.38 -19.58 -43.68
N ALA A 1020 -0.34 -20.36 -42.60
CA ALA A 1020 -1.29 -21.45 -42.38
C ALA A 1020 -2.38 -21.11 -41.37
N GLU A 1021 -2.08 -20.23 -40.40
CA GLU A 1021 -3.01 -19.75 -39.38
C GLU A 1021 -2.65 -18.33 -38.93
N ASP A 1022 -3.66 -17.51 -38.66
CA ASP A 1022 -3.52 -16.11 -38.27
C ASP A 1022 -4.33 -15.75 -37.03
N SER A 1023 -3.88 -14.74 -36.28
CA SER A 1023 -4.62 -14.24 -35.12
C SER A 1023 -4.53 -12.72 -34.96
N ASP A 1024 -5.59 -12.14 -34.38
CA ASP A 1024 -5.63 -10.74 -33.99
C ASP A 1024 -4.63 -10.42 -32.85
N SER A 1025 -4.44 -9.14 -32.52
CA SER A 1025 -3.56 -8.72 -31.41
C SER A 1025 -3.90 -9.35 -30.04
N SER A 1026 -5.12 -9.85 -29.86
CA SER A 1026 -5.53 -10.57 -28.65
C SER A 1026 -5.17 -12.06 -28.70
N GLY A 1027 -4.74 -12.59 -29.85
CA GLY A 1027 -4.38 -13.99 -30.06
C GLY A 1027 -5.58 -14.85 -30.47
N ASN A 1028 -6.69 -14.24 -30.90
CA ASN A 1028 -7.83 -15.00 -31.40
C ASN A 1028 -7.75 -15.18 -32.92
N PRO A 1029 -8.21 -16.32 -33.46
CA PRO A 1029 -8.27 -16.53 -34.91
C PRO A 1029 -9.02 -15.41 -35.63
N VAL A 1030 -8.45 -14.93 -36.73
CA VAL A 1030 -9.02 -13.90 -37.60
C VAL A 1030 -8.88 -14.35 -39.05
N ASP A 1031 -9.87 -14.03 -39.87
CA ASP A 1031 -9.80 -14.33 -41.30
C ASP A 1031 -8.99 -13.24 -42.01
N ASP A 1032 -8.07 -13.68 -42.86
CA ASP A 1032 -7.33 -12.81 -43.77
C ASP A 1032 -8.26 -12.27 -44.89
N GLN A 1033 -8.00 -11.06 -45.35
CA GLN A 1033 -8.91 -10.31 -46.21
C GLN A 1033 -9.07 -10.93 -47.60
N ASP A 1034 -7.98 -11.37 -48.21
CA ASP A 1034 -7.97 -11.88 -49.59
C ASP A 1034 -7.36 -13.28 -49.72
N SER A 1035 -6.96 -13.88 -48.60
CA SER A 1035 -6.32 -15.19 -48.55
C SER A 1035 -7.12 -16.21 -47.75
N THR A 1036 -7.03 -17.49 -48.13
CA THR A 1036 -7.61 -18.61 -47.36
C THR A 1036 -6.48 -19.42 -46.73
N PRO A 1037 -6.30 -19.37 -45.40
CA PRO A 1037 -5.20 -20.05 -44.76
C PRO A 1037 -5.15 -21.54 -45.11
N SER A 1038 -3.93 -22.06 -45.28
CA SER A 1038 -3.67 -23.46 -45.59
C SER A 1038 -4.16 -23.95 -46.96
N LYS A 1039 -4.45 -23.05 -47.91
CA LYS A 1039 -4.87 -23.42 -49.27
C LYS A 1039 -4.11 -22.60 -50.31
N TRP A 1040 -3.34 -23.31 -51.15
CA TRP A 1040 -2.59 -22.66 -52.23
C TRP A 1040 -3.49 -22.16 -53.37
N THR A 1041 -3.74 -20.85 -53.46
CA THR A 1041 -4.52 -20.26 -54.58
C THR A 1041 -3.65 -19.32 -55.41
N GLU A 1042 -3.48 -19.58 -56.71
CA GLU A 1042 -2.61 -18.77 -57.57
C GLU A 1042 -3.02 -17.29 -57.58
N GLY A 1043 -2.11 -16.41 -57.12
CA GLY A 1043 -2.32 -14.97 -57.06
C GLY A 1043 -2.57 -14.38 -55.67
N GLU A 1044 -2.79 -15.21 -54.64
CA GLU A 1044 -2.83 -14.78 -53.22
C GLU A 1044 -1.43 -14.35 -52.74
N ASP A 1045 -1.38 -13.49 -51.72
CA ASP A 1045 -0.16 -12.83 -51.27
C ASP A 1045 0.38 -13.35 -49.93
N ASP A 1046 -0.36 -14.19 -49.21
CA ASP A 1046 0.01 -14.96 -48.01
C ASP A 1046 0.96 -16.15 -48.29
N GLN A 1047 1.34 -16.31 -49.56
CA GLN A 1047 2.20 -17.38 -50.05
C GLN A 1047 3.23 -16.86 -51.06
N ASP A 1048 4.37 -17.54 -51.14
CA ASP A 1048 5.41 -17.19 -52.10
C ASP A 1048 6.34 -18.37 -52.40
N ILE A 1049 6.98 -18.32 -53.58
CA ILE A 1049 7.95 -19.31 -54.02
C ILE A 1049 9.34 -18.70 -54.17
N GLU A 1050 10.37 -19.50 -53.92
CA GLU A 1050 11.75 -19.16 -54.29
C GLU A 1050 12.36 -20.29 -55.12
N GLN A 1051 13.16 -19.94 -56.12
CA GLN A 1051 13.69 -20.89 -57.10
C GLN A 1051 15.22 -20.97 -57.04
N LEU A 1052 15.74 -22.18 -57.12
CA LEU A 1052 17.16 -22.47 -57.29
C LEU A 1052 17.37 -23.25 -58.59
N TYR A 1053 18.54 -23.10 -59.19
CA TYR A 1053 18.97 -23.91 -60.34
C TYR A 1053 20.14 -24.78 -59.90
N GLU A 1054 20.00 -26.11 -59.97
CA GLU A 1054 21.09 -27.01 -59.63
C GLU A 1054 22.01 -27.23 -60.84
N LYS A 1055 23.30 -26.89 -60.69
CA LYS A 1055 24.31 -27.16 -61.72
C LYS A 1055 24.47 -28.65 -61.96
N TYR A 1056 24.99 -29.03 -63.12
CA TYR A 1056 25.28 -30.41 -63.47
C TYR A 1056 26.75 -30.64 -63.84
N PHE A 1057 27.19 -31.87 -63.65
CA PHE A 1057 28.50 -32.38 -64.04
C PHE A 1057 28.33 -33.28 -65.27
N ASP A 1058 29.21 -33.13 -66.28
CA ASP A 1058 29.18 -33.92 -67.52
C ASP A 1058 30.59 -33.96 -68.13
N LEU A 1059 31.25 -35.12 -68.06
CA LEU A 1059 32.49 -35.40 -68.77
C LEU A 1059 32.23 -36.34 -69.94
N ALA A 1060 32.49 -35.84 -71.15
CA ALA A 1060 32.43 -36.63 -72.37
C ALA A 1060 33.82 -37.06 -72.83
N LEU A 1061 33.92 -38.23 -73.45
CA LEU A 1061 35.12 -38.76 -74.08
C LEU A 1061 34.95 -38.80 -75.60
N LYS A 1062 36.01 -38.47 -76.33
CA LYS A 1062 36.10 -38.64 -77.77
C LYS A 1062 37.39 -39.35 -78.15
N LEU A 1063 37.29 -40.38 -79.00
CA LEU A 1063 38.41 -41.18 -79.45
C LEU A 1063 38.63 -40.99 -80.95
N ASN A 1064 39.86 -40.63 -81.36
CA ASN A 1064 40.20 -40.44 -82.77
C ASN A 1064 41.56 -41.07 -83.09
N ILE A 1065 41.80 -41.47 -84.33
CA ILE A 1065 43.13 -41.93 -84.76
C ILE A 1065 43.98 -40.71 -85.11
N GLN A 1066 45.13 -40.57 -84.44
CA GLN A 1066 46.02 -39.41 -84.60
C GLN A 1066 47.17 -39.71 -85.56
N ASN A 1067 47.88 -40.82 -85.35
CA ASN A 1067 49.08 -41.17 -86.12
C ASN A 1067 49.10 -42.67 -86.44
N ILE A 1068 49.79 -43.02 -87.52
CA ILE A 1068 50.15 -44.40 -87.86
C ILE A 1068 51.66 -44.49 -88.04
N SER A 1069 52.28 -45.40 -87.30
CA SER A 1069 53.72 -45.71 -87.41
C SER A 1069 53.89 -47.05 -88.12
N ILE A 1070 54.77 -47.06 -89.12
CA ILE A 1070 55.05 -48.22 -89.97
C ILE A 1070 56.51 -48.58 -89.76
N ILE A 1071 56.77 -49.80 -89.28
CA ILE A 1071 58.13 -50.30 -89.06
C ILE A 1071 58.41 -51.38 -90.10
N LYS A 1072 59.37 -51.10 -90.98
CA LYS A 1072 59.81 -52.03 -92.04
C LYS A 1072 61.34 -52.06 -92.05
N ASP A 1073 61.92 -53.26 -92.07
CA ASP A 1073 63.37 -53.48 -92.08
C ASP A 1073 64.12 -52.74 -90.94
N GLY A 1074 63.47 -52.58 -89.78
CA GLY A 1074 64.03 -51.90 -88.60
C GLY A 1074 63.91 -50.37 -88.59
N ILE A 1075 63.33 -49.75 -89.61
CA ILE A 1075 63.12 -48.28 -89.70
C ILE A 1075 61.65 -47.96 -89.41
N GLU A 1076 61.40 -47.10 -88.42
CA GLU A 1076 60.07 -46.60 -88.06
C GLU A 1076 59.76 -45.27 -88.78
N THR A 1077 58.66 -45.22 -89.52
CA THR A 1077 58.12 -44.00 -90.14
C THR A 1077 56.75 -43.69 -89.55
N THR A 1078 56.58 -42.52 -88.93
CA THR A 1078 55.32 -42.08 -88.35
C THR A 1078 54.66 -41.03 -89.22
N ASN A 1079 53.40 -41.26 -89.60
CA ASN A 1079 52.61 -40.34 -90.41
C ASN A 1079 51.34 -39.92 -89.66
N PRO A 1080 50.97 -38.63 -89.68
CA PRO A 1080 49.68 -38.18 -89.16
C PRO A 1080 48.54 -38.70 -90.03
N VAL A 1081 47.49 -39.18 -89.37
CA VAL A 1081 46.27 -39.64 -90.03
C VAL A 1081 45.33 -38.44 -90.20
N LYS A 1082 44.95 -38.14 -91.44
CA LYS A 1082 43.99 -37.09 -91.78
C LYS A 1082 42.76 -37.72 -92.43
N LEU A 1083 41.72 -37.93 -91.64
CA LEU A 1083 40.41 -38.41 -92.10
C LEU A 1083 39.50 -37.21 -92.38
N GLN A 1084 38.63 -37.31 -93.40
CA GLN A 1084 37.67 -36.23 -93.71
C GLN A 1084 36.59 -36.15 -92.64
N ASN A 1085 36.20 -37.29 -92.10
CA ASN A 1085 35.34 -37.40 -90.93
C ASN A 1085 36.12 -38.12 -89.81
N PRO A 1086 36.22 -37.56 -88.59
CA PRO A 1086 36.90 -38.23 -87.48
C PRO A 1086 36.32 -39.62 -87.12
N LYS A 1087 35.06 -39.88 -87.52
CA LYS A 1087 34.38 -41.18 -87.40
C LYS A 1087 34.57 -42.12 -88.58
N GLU A 1088 35.35 -41.73 -89.58
CA GLU A 1088 35.66 -42.58 -90.73
C GLU A 1088 36.59 -43.73 -90.32
N THR A 1089 36.32 -44.94 -90.81
CA THR A 1089 37.21 -46.08 -90.60
C THR A 1089 38.54 -45.84 -91.32
N LEU A 1090 39.66 -45.90 -90.59
CA LEU A 1090 40.98 -45.88 -91.22
C LEU A 1090 41.19 -47.17 -92.01
N ARG A 1091 41.35 -47.04 -93.33
CA ARG A 1091 41.56 -48.18 -94.23
C ARG A 1091 43.03 -48.33 -94.63
N ILE A 1092 43.60 -49.50 -94.36
CA ILE A 1092 44.95 -49.89 -94.76
C ILE A 1092 44.85 -51.09 -95.71
N GLU A 1093 45.23 -50.92 -96.98
CA GLU A 1093 45.20 -51.98 -97.99
C GLU A 1093 46.60 -52.27 -98.51
N LYS A 1094 47.08 -53.51 -98.31
CA LYS A 1094 48.45 -53.93 -98.63
C LYS A 1094 48.50 -55.39 -99.11
N ASN A 1095 49.55 -55.73 -99.87
CA ASN A 1095 49.77 -57.11 -100.30
C ASN A 1095 50.18 -57.99 -99.11
N LYS A 1096 49.87 -59.29 -99.13
CA LYS A 1096 50.20 -60.23 -98.03
C LYS A 1096 51.68 -60.17 -97.59
N ASN A 1097 52.61 -60.23 -98.55
CA ASN A 1097 54.05 -60.16 -98.26
C ASN A 1097 54.51 -58.81 -97.67
N GLU A 1098 53.77 -57.72 -97.91
CA GLU A 1098 54.06 -56.42 -97.31
C GLU A 1098 53.57 -56.34 -95.86
N LEU A 1099 52.47 -57.01 -95.53
CA LEU A 1099 51.94 -57.05 -94.16
C LEU A 1099 52.79 -57.95 -93.25
N GLU A 1100 53.27 -59.11 -93.73
CA GLU A 1100 54.07 -60.07 -92.94
C GLU A 1100 55.44 -59.50 -92.49
N ASN A 1101 55.99 -58.52 -93.21
CA ASN A 1101 57.29 -57.90 -92.93
C ASN A 1101 57.19 -56.48 -92.35
N THR A 1102 55.99 -56.04 -91.97
CA THR A 1102 55.73 -54.66 -91.51
C THR A 1102 54.94 -54.65 -90.22
N VAL A 1103 55.40 -53.91 -89.21
CA VAL A 1103 54.61 -53.65 -88.00
C VAL A 1103 53.86 -52.33 -88.17
N TYR A 1104 52.55 -52.36 -87.94
CA TYR A 1104 51.70 -51.17 -87.90
C TYR A 1104 51.37 -50.84 -86.44
N LYS A 1105 51.72 -49.63 -86.01
CA LYS A 1105 51.27 -49.06 -84.74
C LYS A 1105 50.27 -47.95 -85.02
N ILE A 1106 49.13 -47.99 -84.36
CA ILE A 1106 48.05 -47.02 -84.53
C ILE A 1106 47.93 -46.27 -83.22
N GLN A 1107 48.23 -44.97 -83.26
CA GLN A 1107 48.09 -44.09 -82.11
C GLN A 1107 46.71 -43.42 -82.12
N TYR A 1108 45.95 -43.66 -81.07
CA TYR A 1108 44.67 -43.02 -80.81
C TYR A 1108 44.88 -41.82 -79.87
N LEU A 1109 44.19 -40.73 -80.15
CA LEU A 1109 44.02 -39.55 -79.29
C LEU A 1109 42.68 -39.65 -78.58
N ILE A 1110 42.73 -39.65 -77.27
CA ILE A 1110 41.58 -39.59 -76.37
C ILE A 1110 41.47 -38.14 -75.90
N THR A 1111 40.32 -37.51 -76.14
CA THR A 1111 39.99 -36.18 -75.65
C THR A 1111 38.87 -36.30 -74.63
N ILE A 1112 39.05 -35.75 -73.44
CA ILE A 1112 38.01 -35.66 -72.41
C ILE A 1112 37.60 -34.21 -72.29
N SER A 1113 36.31 -33.93 -72.44
CA SER A 1113 35.73 -32.59 -72.45
C SER A 1113 34.70 -32.45 -71.33
N ASN A 1114 34.76 -31.37 -70.57
CA ASN A 1114 33.69 -31.06 -69.61
C ASN A 1114 32.59 -30.27 -70.32
N LEU A 1115 31.45 -30.92 -70.57
CA LEU A 1115 30.28 -30.31 -71.20
C LEU A 1115 29.31 -29.73 -70.17
N GLY A 1116 29.55 -29.98 -68.88
CA GLY A 1116 28.75 -29.50 -67.76
C GLY A 1116 29.17 -28.14 -67.21
N GLU A 1117 28.62 -27.81 -66.05
CA GLU A 1117 28.79 -26.53 -65.37
C GLU A 1117 29.64 -26.64 -64.09
N ILE A 1118 29.95 -27.87 -63.66
CA ILE A 1118 30.76 -28.18 -62.48
C ILE A 1118 32.15 -28.64 -62.92
N PRO A 1119 33.25 -28.06 -62.40
CA PRO A 1119 34.60 -28.56 -62.64
C PRO A 1119 34.79 -29.97 -62.06
N GLY A 1120 35.52 -30.84 -62.76
CA GLY A 1120 35.80 -32.19 -62.26
C GLY A 1120 37.07 -32.82 -62.81
N TYR A 1121 37.23 -34.10 -62.52
CA TYR A 1121 38.45 -34.87 -62.75
C TYR A 1121 38.11 -36.23 -63.38
N ALA A 1122 38.78 -36.58 -64.47
CA ALA A 1122 38.79 -37.94 -65.01
C ALA A 1122 39.90 -38.75 -64.32
N THR A 1123 39.52 -39.46 -63.26
CA THR A 1123 40.46 -40.17 -62.38
C THR A 1123 40.94 -41.51 -62.92
N GLU A 1124 40.18 -42.08 -63.85
CA GLU A 1124 40.51 -43.32 -64.53
C GLU A 1124 39.95 -43.31 -65.96
N ILE A 1125 40.78 -43.66 -66.94
CA ILE A 1125 40.41 -43.87 -68.34
C ILE A 1125 40.73 -45.30 -68.68
N ILE A 1126 39.84 -45.96 -69.41
CA ILE A 1126 39.93 -47.39 -69.69
C ILE A 1126 39.85 -47.58 -71.19
N ASP A 1127 40.75 -48.40 -71.73
CA ASP A 1127 40.76 -48.75 -73.15
C ASP A 1127 40.46 -50.24 -73.32
N TYR A 1128 39.52 -50.52 -74.22
CA TYR A 1128 39.05 -51.84 -74.60
C TYR A 1128 39.66 -52.22 -75.94
N VAL A 1129 40.85 -52.82 -75.86
CA VAL A 1129 41.62 -53.25 -77.03
C VAL A 1129 40.90 -54.38 -77.78
N PRO A 1130 40.53 -54.22 -79.05
CA PRO A 1130 39.82 -55.22 -79.83
C PRO A 1130 40.75 -56.34 -80.29
N THR A 1131 40.15 -57.46 -80.68
CA THR A 1131 40.90 -58.55 -81.32
C THR A 1131 41.48 -58.06 -82.66
N GLY A 1132 42.75 -58.38 -82.94
CA GLY A 1132 43.50 -57.86 -84.10
C GLY A 1132 44.41 -56.67 -83.78
N LEU A 1133 44.24 -56.05 -82.60
CA LEU A 1133 45.18 -55.10 -82.01
C LEU A 1133 45.78 -55.68 -80.73
N LYS A 1134 46.99 -55.23 -80.37
CA LYS A 1134 47.70 -55.63 -79.16
C LYS A 1134 48.22 -54.39 -78.42
N PHE A 1135 47.97 -54.37 -77.12
CA PHE A 1135 48.57 -53.41 -76.22
C PHE A 1135 50.03 -53.81 -75.92
N ASN A 1136 50.95 -52.88 -76.13
CA ASN A 1136 52.35 -53.01 -75.74
C ASN A 1136 52.69 -52.00 -74.65
N PRO A 1137 53.05 -52.42 -73.42
CA PRO A 1137 53.41 -51.50 -72.35
C PRO A 1137 54.58 -50.57 -72.69
N ALA A 1138 55.54 -51.03 -73.52
CA ALA A 1138 56.70 -50.23 -73.90
C ALA A 1138 56.32 -49.00 -74.75
N ASP A 1139 55.27 -49.12 -75.57
CA ASP A 1139 54.75 -48.03 -76.41
C ASP A 1139 53.80 -47.09 -75.61
N ASN A 1140 53.40 -47.49 -74.39
CA ASN A 1140 52.35 -46.84 -73.61
C ASN A 1140 52.73 -46.71 -72.13
N PRO A 1141 53.80 -45.95 -71.77
CA PRO A 1141 54.31 -45.89 -70.40
C PRO A 1141 53.31 -45.32 -69.38
N LYS A 1142 52.27 -44.60 -69.85
CA LYS A 1142 51.20 -44.01 -69.04
C LYS A 1142 50.03 -44.97 -68.77
N TRP A 1143 49.96 -46.10 -69.49
CA TRP A 1143 48.90 -47.09 -69.39
C TRP A 1143 49.38 -48.34 -68.67
N LYS A 1144 48.53 -48.92 -67.83
CA LYS A 1144 48.84 -50.14 -67.07
C LYS A 1144 47.75 -51.17 -67.27
N LYS A 1145 48.14 -52.44 -67.34
CA LYS A 1145 47.20 -53.56 -67.29
C LYS A 1145 46.86 -53.89 -65.83
N ILE A 1146 45.63 -53.63 -65.41
CA ILE A 1146 45.13 -53.87 -64.05
C ILE A 1146 43.89 -54.75 -64.17
N ASP A 1147 43.87 -55.91 -63.50
CA ASP A 1147 42.74 -56.86 -63.50
C ASP A 1147 42.19 -57.18 -64.91
N GLY A 1148 43.09 -57.34 -65.88
CA GLY A 1148 42.74 -57.64 -67.27
C GLY A 1148 42.38 -56.43 -68.14
N ARG A 1149 42.22 -55.24 -67.57
CA ARG A 1149 41.85 -53.99 -68.25
C ARG A 1149 43.05 -53.08 -68.51
N ILE A 1150 43.01 -52.28 -69.57
CA ILE A 1150 44.05 -51.28 -69.88
C ILE A 1150 43.61 -49.94 -69.32
N VAL A 1151 44.34 -49.40 -68.34
CA VAL A 1151 43.91 -48.25 -67.54
C VAL A 1151 44.97 -47.14 -67.56
N ASN A 1152 44.52 -45.89 -67.64
CA ASN A 1152 45.32 -44.68 -67.50
C ASN A 1152 44.76 -43.78 -66.38
N LYS A 1153 45.63 -43.26 -65.51
CA LYS A 1153 45.28 -42.35 -64.40
C LYS A 1153 46.08 -41.05 -64.42
N GLU A 1154 46.64 -40.65 -65.57
CA GLU A 1154 47.48 -39.46 -65.65
C GLU A 1154 46.71 -38.17 -65.36
N LEU A 1155 45.44 -38.12 -65.76
CA LEU A 1155 44.57 -36.95 -65.57
C LEU A 1155 43.93 -36.87 -64.18
N LYS A 1156 44.22 -37.80 -63.27
CA LYS A 1156 43.50 -37.92 -61.99
C LYS A 1156 43.56 -36.69 -61.08
N ASN A 1157 44.60 -35.87 -61.23
CA ASN A 1157 44.81 -34.65 -60.44
C ASN A 1157 44.66 -33.39 -61.31
N GLU A 1158 44.26 -33.53 -62.58
CA GLU A 1158 44.05 -32.39 -63.47
C GLU A 1158 42.57 -32.02 -63.49
N ILE A 1159 42.29 -30.80 -63.04
CA ILE A 1159 40.94 -30.24 -63.12
C ILE A 1159 40.60 -29.94 -64.58
N ILE A 1160 39.37 -30.28 -64.97
CA ILE A 1160 38.78 -29.97 -66.27
C ILE A 1160 37.63 -28.99 -66.00
N ASN A 1161 37.90 -27.70 -66.24
CA ASN A 1161 36.87 -26.67 -66.05
C ASN A 1161 35.76 -26.79 -67.10
N PRO A 1162 34.55 -26.25 -66.84
CA PRO A 1162 33.48 -26.17 -67.84
C PRO A 1162 33.96 -25.65 -69.20
N GLY A 1163 33.71 -26.41 -70.27
CA GLY A 1163 34.15 -26.11 -71.64
C GLY A 1163 35.62 -26.41 -71.94
N GLU A 1164 36.42 -26.82 -70.96
CA GLU A 1164 37.81 -27.24 -71.14
C GLU A 1164 37.89 -28.67 -71.67
N SER A 1165 39.02 -29.02 -72.29
CA SER A 1165 39.33 -30.41 -72.64
C SER A 1165 40.77 -30.77 -72.30
N LYS A 1166 40.98 -32.02 -71.89
CA LYS A 1166 42.31 -32.64 -71.70
C LYS A 1166 42.48 -33.79 -72.67
N THR A 1167 43.73 -34.16 -72.97
CA THR A 1167 44.01 -35.23 -73.92
C THR A 1167 45.03 -36.24 -73.41
N THR A 1168 44.88 -37.48 -73.84
CA THR A 1168 45.89 -38.55 -73.71
C THR A 1168 45.98 -39.34 -75.02
N THR A 1169 46.99 -40.19 -75.16
CA THR A 1169 47.14 -41.07 -76.32
C THR A 1169 47.38 -42.51 -75.89
N ILE A 1170 46.92 -43.45 -76.71
CA ILE A 1170 47.24 -44.88 -76.61
C ILE A 1170 47.66 -45.41 -77.98
N THR A 1171 48.76 -46.13 -78.04
CA THR A 1171 49.33 -46.71 -79.25
C THR A 1171 49.12 -48.22 -79.24
N LEU A 1172 48.34 -48.74 -80.17
CA LEU A 1172 48.07 -50.16 -80.31
C LEU A 1172 48.78 -50.74 -81.52
N THR A 1173 49.40 -51.89 -81.35
CA THR A 1173 50.12 -52.57 -82.43
C THR A 1173 49.20 -53.56 -83.12
N TRP A 1174 49.13 -53.51 -84.45
CA TRP A 1174 48.39 -54.50 -85.22
C TRP A 1174 49.01 -55.89 -85.03
N SER A 1175 48.15 -56.89 -84.85
CA SER A 1175 48.53 -58.29 -84.84
C SER A 1175 47.95 -58.96 -86.08
N GLU A 1176 48.78 -59.74 -86.77
CA GLU A 1176 48.31 -60.51 -87.91
C GLU A 1176 47.25 -61.54 -87.48
N GLU A 1177 46.24 -61.69 -88.33
CA GLU A 1177 45.10 -62.60 -88.19
C GLU A 1177 44.93 -63.42 -89.48
N ASN A 1178 44.24 -64.55 -89.40
CA ASN A 1178 44.03 -65.48 -90.53
C ASN A 1178 43.04 -64.98 -91.59
N GLU A 1179 42.34 -63.87 -91.34
CA GLU A 1179 41.30 -63.32 -92.20
C GLU A 1179 41.87 -62.38 -93.29
N ASN A 1180 41.22 -62.33 -94.46
CA ASN A 1180 41.62 -61.47 -95.58
C ASN A 1180 41.25 -59.98 -95.38
N SER A 1181 40.33 -59.68 -94.47
CA SER A 1181 40.01 -58.32 -94.02
C SER A 1181 39.39 -58.37 -92.62
N LYS A 1182 39.81 -57.49 -91.71
CA LYS A 1182 39.24 -57.41 -90.35
C LYS A 1182 39.03 -55.97 -89.93
N LEU A 1183 37.81 -55.66 -89.48
CA LEU A 1183 37.45 -54.40 -88.83
C LEU A 1183 37.80 -54.51 -87.34
N MET A 1184 38.55 -53.54 -86.83
CA MET A 1184 38.97 -53.46 -85.44
C MET A 1184 38.45 -52.14 -84.89
N SER A 1185 37.48 -52.21 -83.97
CA SER A 1185 36.92 -51.04 -83.30
C SER A 1185 37.58 -50.90 -81.95
N ASN A 1186 38.48 -49.93 -81.79
CA ASN A 1186 39.04 -49.62 -80.49
C ASN A 1186 38.09 -48.69 -79.75
N SER A 1187 37.81 -48.95 -78.48
CA SER A 1187 36.96 -48.07 -77.67
C SER A 1187 37.62 -47.71 -76.36
N ALA A 1188 37.43 -46.46 -75.92
CA ALA A 1188 37.87 -45.98 -74.62
C ALA A 1188 36.69 -45.39 -73.85
N GLU A 1189 36.74 -45.46 -72.52
CA GLU A 1189 35.70 -45.03 -71.59
C GLU A 1189 36.33 -44.29 -70.41
N ILE A 1190 35.63 -43.31 -69.84
CA ILE A 1190 35.97 -42.74 -68.54
C ILE A 1190 35.56 -43.74 -67.46
N GLY A 1191 36.54 -44.46 -66.91
CA GLY A 1191 36.30 -45.49 -65.89
C GLY A 1191 35.90 -44.94 -64.52
N GLN A 1192 36.37 -43.74 -64.17
CA GLN A 1192 36.04 -43.07 -62.90
C GLN A 1192 36.14 -41.55 -63.06
N ALA A 1193 35.09 -40.83 -62.67
CA ALA A 1193 35.04 -39.37 -62.62
C ALA A 1193 34.66 -38.87 -61.21
N THR A 1194 35.14 -37.69 -60.82
CA THR A 1194 34.78 -37.05 -59.54
C THR A 1194 34.77 -35.53 -59.66
N ASN A 1195 34.05 -34.84 -58.77
CA ASN A 1195 34.09 -33.39 -58.56
C ASN A 1195 33.94 -33.05 -57.07
N ASN A 1196 34.09 -31.77 -56.73
CA ASN A 1196 34.10 -31.31 -55.34
C ASN A 1196 32.72 -31.32 -54.67
N SER A 1197 31.62 -31.24 -55.43
CA SER A 1197 30.25 -31.29 -54.92
C SER A 1197 29.67 -32.70 -54.84
N ASN A 1198 30.45 -33.72 -55.20
CA ASN A 1198 29.99 -35.11 -55.34
C ASN A 1198 28.74 -35.21 -56.23
N THR A 1199 28.62 -34.35 -57.24
CA THR A 1199 27.51 -34.38 -58.19
C THR A 1199 27.79 -35.47 -59.23
N PRO A 1200 26.94 -36.48 -59.42
CA PRO A 1200 27.15 -37.49 -60.44
C PRO A 1200 27.14 -36.90 -61.85
N ASP A 1201 27.77 -37.62 -62.77
CA ASP A 1201 27.72 -37.28 -64.19
C ASP A 1201 26.26 -37.44 -64.68
N ILE A 1202 25.74 -36.42 -65.36
CA ILE A 1202 24.30 -36.30 -65.63
C ILE A 1202 23.76 -37.38 -66.57
N ASN A 1203 24.60 -37.91 -67.46
CA ASN A 1203 24.15 -38.82 -68.52
C ASN A 1203 25.08 -40.03 -68.74
N SER A 1204 26.07 -40.21 -67.87
CA SER A 1204 27.06 -41.28 -67.96
C SER A 1204 27.23 -42.01 -66.65
N THR A 1205 27.40 -43.33 -66.72
CA THR A 1205 27.73 -44.17 -65.56
C THR A 1205 29.11 -44.77 -65.77
N PRO A 1206 30.15 -44.27 -65.08
CA PRO A 1206 31.51 -44.74 -65.30
C PRO A 1206 31.64 -46.25 -65.14
N ASN A 1207 32.46 -46.86 -66.01
CA ASN A 1207 32.82 -48.27 -65.96
C ASN A 1207 31.61 -49.23 -66.16
N ASN A 1208 30.74 -48.92 -67.11
CA ASN A 1208 29.64 -49.78 -67.53
C ASN A 1208 29.78 -50.32 -68.96
N ASN A 1209 30.76 -49.83 -69.74
CA ASN A 1209 31.00 -50.17 -71.14
C ASN A 1209 29.74 -49.99 -72.03
N ASN A 1210 29.04 -48.86 -71.90
CA ASN A 1210 27.85 -48.51 -72.67
C ASN A 1210 28.16 -47.52 -73.82
N ASP A 1211 28.16 -48.02 -75.05
CA ASP A 1211 28.43 -47.24 -76.27
C ASP A 1211 27.38 -46.16 -76.62
N LYS A 1212 26.32 -46.03 -75.82
CA LYS A 1212 25.30 -44.98 -75.96
C LYS A 1212 25.55 -43.76 -75.07
N GLU A 1213 26.44 -43.88 -74.11
CA GLU A 1213 26.82 -42.80 -73.19
C GLU A 1213 27.92 -41.94 -73.83
N ASN A 1214 28.11 -40.72 -73.33
CA ASN A 1214 29.05 -39.77 -73.93
C ASN A 1214 30.46 -39.88 -73.34
N ASP A 1215 30.65 -40.65 -72.28
CA ASP A 1215 31.92 -40.95 -71.63
C ASP A 1215 32.67 -42.12 -72.28
N GLN A 1216 32.07 -42.76 -73.28
CA GLN A 1216 32.67 -43.80 -74.10
C GLN A 1216 32.67 -43.42 -75.58
N ASP A 1217 33.78 -43.69 -76.26
CA ASP A 1217 33.87 -43.49 -77.70
C ASP A 1217 34.74 -44.55 -78.38
N SER A 1218 34.48 -44.79 -79.67
CA SER A 1218 35.21 -45.75 -80.49
C SER A 1218 35.73 -45.17 -81.80
N ALA A 1219 36.83 -45.75 -82.27
CA ALA A 1219 37.47 -45.43 -83.55
C ALA A 1219 37.89 -46.72 -84.27
N ASP A 1220 37.54 -46.79 -85.56
CA ASP A 1220 37.64 -48.02 -86.33
C ASP A 1220 38.83 -48.03 -87.28
N VAL A 1221 39.47 -49.20 -87.38
CA VAL A 1221 40.55 -49.47 -88.34
C VAL A 1221 40.25 -50.76 -89.09
N ILE A 1222 40.39 -50.75 -90.41
CA ILE A 1222 40.29 -51.95 -91.25
C ILE A 1222 41.58 -52.18 -92.01
N ILE A 1223 42.13 -53.39 -91.90
CA ILE A 1223 43.28 -53.83 -92.71
C ILE A 1223 42.81 -54.90 -93.70
N ILE A 1224 43.16 -54.71 -94.98
CA ILE A 1224 42.75 -55.57 -96.10
C ILE A 1224 43.99 -56.18 -96.78
N LYS A 1225 44.04 -57.52 -96.87
CA LYS A 1225 45.08 -58.29 -97.58
C LYS A 1225 44.72 -58.38 -99.07
N LYS A 1226 45.54 -57.80 -99.94
CA LYS A 1226 45.31 -57.80 -101.39
C LYS A 1226 45.87 -59.06 -102.04
N GLU A 1227 45.01 -59.86 -102.67
CA GLU A 1227 45.42 -60.97 -103.56
C GLU A 1227 45.49 -60.48 -105.03
N LYS A 1228 46.45 -61.03 -105.79
CA LYS A 1228 46.94 -60.45 -107.06
C LYS A 1228 45.94 -60.42 -108.23
N ASN A 1229 44.67 -60.84 -108.08
CA ASN A 1229 43.67 -60.73 -109.16
C ASN A 1229 42.22 -60.91 -108.69
N THR A 1230 41.56 -59.84 -108.21
CA THR A 1230 40.09 -59.80 -108.21
C THR A 1230 39.55 -58.36 -108.23
N LYS A 1231 39.04 -57.92 -109.37
CA LYS A 1231 38.37 -56.62 -109.55
C LYS A 1231 36.86 -56.63 -109.18
N ALA A 1232 36.36 -57.63 -108.44
CA ALA A 1232 34.91 -57.79 -108.24
C ALA A 1232 34.42 -58.16 -106.82
N ILE A 1233 35.27 -58.20 -105.77
CA ILE A 1233 34.82 -58.53 -104.40
C ILE A 1233 34.74 -57.31 -103.46
N ILE A 1234 35.33 -56.16 -103.83
CA ILE A 1234 35.50 -55.00 -102.93
C ILE A 1234 34.17 -54.25 -102.62
N ILE A 1235 33.14 -54.37 -103.46
CA ILE A 1235 31.88 -53.64 -103.26
C ILE A 1235 30.91 -54.37 -102.32
N ILE A 1236 30.93 -55.71 -102.27
CA ILE A 1236 29.97 -56.49 -101.47
C ILE A 1236 30.36 -56.51 -99.97
N THR A 1237 31.65 -56.51 -99.63
CA THR A 1237 32.10 -56.46 -98.23
C THR A 1237 31.89 -55.08 -97.59
N ILE A 1238 32.03 -53.99 -98.36
CA ILE A 1238 31.76 -52.62 -97.89
C ILE A 1238 30.26 -52.41 -97.67
N ILE A 1239 29.40 -52.95 -98.53
CA ILE A 1239 27.93 -52.88 -98.36
C ILE A 1239 27.47 -53.75 -97.17
N ALA A 1240 28.06 -54.93 -96.94
CA ALA A 1240 27.73 -55.76 -95.78
C ALA A 1240 28.14 -55.09 -94.45
N ILE A 1241 29.29 -54.41 -94.40
CA ILE A 1241 29.75 -53.65 -93.22
C ILE A 1241 28.88 -52.41 -93.00
N LEU A 1242 28.48 -51.69 -94.07
CA LEU A 1242 27.53 -50.58 -93.95
C LEU A 1242 26.13 -51.02 -93.52
N ILE A 1243 25.65 -52.20 -93.94
CA ILE A 1243 24.32 -52.72 -93.56
C ILE A 1243 24.30 -53.19 -92.09
N VAL A 1244 25.42 -53.71 -91.55
CA VAL A 1244 25.51 -54.02 -90.11
C VAL A 1244 25.54 -52.73 -89.27
N ILE A 1245 26.23 -51.68 -89.73
CA ILE A 1245 26.29 -50.38 -89.04
C ILE A 1245 24.95 -49.60 -89.15
N ILE A 1246 24.25 -49.67 -90.28
CA ILE A 1246 22.94 -49.01 -90.47
C ILE A 1246 21.79 -49.82 -89.83
N GLY A 1247 21.90 -51.15 -89.77
CA GLY A 1247 20.92 -52.02 -89.11
C GLY A 1247 20.77 -51.71 -87.61
N THR A 1248 21.86 -51.36 -86.94
CA THR A 1248 21.86 -50.85 -85.55
C THR A 1248 21.28 -49.43 -85.42
N ILE A 1249 21.26 -48.63 -86.49
CA ILE A 1249 20.73 -47.26 -86.50
C ILE A 1249 19.21 -47.23 -86.79
N ILE A 1250 18.65 -48.18 -87.53
CA ILE A 1250 17.21 -48.18 -87.88
C ILE A 1250 16.33 -48.77 -86.77
N ILE A 1251 16.82 -49.69 -85.94
CA ILE A 1251 16.12 -50.08 -84.68
C ILE A 1251 16.13 -48.92 -83.66
N LYS A 1252 17.05 -47.96 -83.79
CA LYS A 1252 17.13 -46.72 -83.01
C LYS A 1252 16.00 -45.70 -83.28
N LYS A 1253 15.14 -45.91 -84.29
CA LYS A 1253 14.03 -45.00 -84.63
C LYS A 1253 12.63 -45.49 -84.21
N PHE A 1254 12.50 -46.70 -83.66
CA PHE A 1254 11.17 -47.29 -83.33
C PHE A 1254 10.89 -47.56 -81.85
N VAL A 1255 11.77 -47.16 -80.93
CA VAL A 1255 11.46 -47.18 -79.49
C VAL A 1255 12.05 -45.91 -78.87
N ILE A 1256 11.17 -45.05 -78.35
CA ILE A 1256 11.28 -43.92 -77.39
C ILE A 1256 10.21 -42.90 -77.86
N LYS A 1257 8.95 -42.92 -77.40
CA LYS A 1257 8.47 -42.44 -76.09
C LYS A 1257 9.38 -42.60 -74.88
#